data_AF-A0A1B9IQ12-F1
#
_entry.id   AF-A0A1B9IQ12-F1
#
_cell.length_a   1.000
_cell.length_b   1.000
_cell.length_c   1.000
_cell.angle_alpha   90.00
_cell.angle_beta   90.00
_cell.angle_gamma   90.00
#
_symmetry.space_group_name_H-M   'P 1'
#
loop_
_entity.id
_entity.type
_entity.pdbx_description
1 polymer ?
#
loop_
_entity_poly.entity_id
_entity_poly.type
_entity_poly.pdbx_seq_one_letter_code
_entity_poly.pdbx_strand_id
1 'polypeptide(L)'
;MSIHLTDLPTHVLLAIASHLDRLSLVNLALSCGSLQPIAEELIWSHSVLSVHPSIGRSIIKDRISRIRDAHTWQSDYHLYMAGSSYGALMQDLTDHLLAHPFWIKSVRRISVDIDKLICEPFRYLLQLTSPTLKSLELFSSEFAFGPSRSQSLLTIEQVFRSLNTQLKSLRHLQITLEENWQNTLESALRSAPYLRSLRISPASAHAGGWGRKTLFEEPDGRIWPAMGYMRSIEVDEMCAQMEDMITSLVRSSEGIKHIALKDPGRCWKPSPNDTLIGLLASQKKLEYLSMNIDAFTALKRVNSLPSLTFLSITDKDLKYTLPLLQPDTIPKSDTMTTLYLNGYSTLAQGTTSFAWYEEYQGLPAPIRPIPSSILARIRQSKNLRLILFPTDHVDELSHVGGEYRSDQEALKTIGRGVLIRTYTTTDPYGEVDTFTHCRSYSARHTHVSNAQVYHAEDVWGEYTDFNGKYVNASVLGEVYKVSGEEGMWTEGGRDLQMPEQSCTATKSDYFSCSFDDTSNEEELKQDLFDDLARTHSGAWALKSQALLFHLNYLLERYEWRKSYFKRLTLDLRHEIPRGLVDFLKSLPSLEKLSLNFPEYPSSLLDDHRLPGFINCLTLFQSLEKTPLDRLKDVEVYLVYDWNDTILSIIRSAPNMRNLRIDGQTLHTKQFKLFNQDIQSIQRELNLKSLKVEEMHPFFVPTLRSIINSSPYLEKVSLKHDYFRWRPNAHNALLESLAKVDSLKGLEVSSNCFDALCQLDGWKNVGDLKIGWSTVMLKERENYGMASTPYIIPPLPKLQRYHIEVSYYTISTQGYEYSTEPSLSILGILLSRLPQELAATPELRLITYGDTSRSQEGDTWNWQDDGFQGLIIYSYTNEKGDELFHCRSKSQHPSIRSVNRPRWMGNSAGWEEHAYYNGASIPIRLLAGIYGVTGMTTTGMEPGRGLSMKSEGWDLLNTWEMKQESWT
;
A
#
# COMPACT_ATOMS: atom_id res chain seq x y z
N MET A 1 -21.16 -29.81 46.42
CA MET A 1 -21.90 -30.07 45.16
C MET A 1 -21.08 -29.47 44.03
N SER A 2 -20.62 -30.28 43.09
CA SER A 2 -20.02 -29.79 41.85
C SER A 2 -21.13 -29.36 40.91
N ILE A 3 -21.19 -28.08 40.55
CA ILE A 3 -22.14 -27.58 39.55
C ILE A 3 -21.57 -27.99 38.18
N HIS A 4 -22.26 -28.86 37.44
CA HIS A 4 -21.87 -29.16 36.07
C HIS A 4 -22.44 -28.11 35.13
N LEU A 5 -21.66 -27.74 34.10
CA LEU A 5 -22.07 -26.72 33.12
C LEU A 5 -23.41 -27.09 32.45
N THR A 6 -23.66 -28.38 32.24
CA THR A 6 -24.91 -28.93 31.67
C THR A 6 -26.14 -28.76 32.55
N ASP A 7 -25.95 -28.46 33.83
CA ASP A 7 -27.04 -28.25 34.80
C ASP A 7 -27.57 -26.81 34.75
N LEU A 8 -26.91 -25.92 33.99
CA LEU A 8 -27.35 -24.55 33.80
C LEU A 8 -28.60 -24.48 32.89
N PRO A 9 -29.52 -23.53 33.15
CA PRO A 9 -30.66 -23.31 32.27
C PRO A 9 -30.23 -22.98 30.82
N THR A 10 -31.00 -23.45 29.84
CA THR A 10 -30.70 -23.26 28.40
C THR A 10 -30.46 -21.80 28.01
N HIS A 11 -31.19 -20.85 28.60
CA HIS A 11 -31.01 -19.42 28.30
C HIS A 11 -29.65 -18.88 28.80
N VAL A 12 -29.11 -19.42 29.90
CA VAL A 12 -27.77 -19.07 30.41
C VAL A 12 -26.71 -19.68 29.50
N LEU A 13 -26.90 -20.93 29.08
CA LEU A 13 -25.99 -21.60 28.15
C LEU A 13 -25.94 -20.92 26.78
N LEU A 14 -27.09 -20.47 26.26
CA LEU A 14 -27.15 -19.66 25.04
C LEU A 14 -26.44 -18.32 25.20
N ALA A 15 -26.58 -17.65 26.35
CA ALA A 15 -25.85 -16.41 26.63
C ALA A 15 -24.34 -16.64 26.66
N ILE A 16 -23.87 -17.68 27.35
CA ILE A 16 -22.44 -18.05 27.39
C ILE A 16 -21.92 -18.36 25.99
N ALA A 17 -22.63 -19.22 25.25
CA ALA A 17 -22.22 -19.63 23.91
C ALA A 17 -22.26 -18.46 22.90
N SER A 18 -23.09 -17.44 23.12
CA SER A 18 -23.14 -16.25 22.25
C SER A 18 -21.86 -15.39 22.27
N HIS A 19 -20.99 -15.59 23.27
CA HIS A 19 -19.67 -14.95 23.35
C HIS A 19 -18.57 -15.77 22.65
N LEU A 20 -18.87 -16.98 22.16
CA LEU A 20 -17.91 -17.80 21.44
C LEU A 20 -17.86 -17.43 19.96
N ASP A 21 -16.65 -17.46 19.38
CA ASP A 21 -16.50 -17.35 17.95
C ASP A 21 -17.06 -18.60 17.24
N ARG A 22 -17.33 -18.47 15.94
CA ARG A 22 -18.01 -19.53 15.18
C ARG A 22 -17.23 -20.84 15.16
N LEU A 23 -15.89 -20.78 15.15
CA LEU A 23 -15.05 -21.97 15.19
C LEU A 23 -15.17 -22.68 16.54
N SER A 24 -15.15 -21.93 17.65
CA SER A 24 -15.39 -22.51 18.98
C SER A 24 -16.80 -23.09 19.12
N LEU A 25 -17.82 -22.47 18.52
CA LEU A 25 -19.17 -23.03 18.48
C LEU A 25 -19.24 -24.36 17.72
N VAL A 26 -18.58 -24.47 16.56
CA VAL A 26 -18.50 -25.74 15.81
C VAL A 26 -17.77 -26.80 16.63
N ASN A 27 -16.65 -26.44 17.25
CA ASN A 27 -15.92 -27.35 18.14
C ASN A 27 -16.77 -27.77 19.34
N LEU A 28 -17.55 -26.87 19.92
CA LEU A 28 -18.47 -27.15 21.03
C LEU A 28 -19.56 -28.13 20.61
N ALA A 29 -20.14 -27.94 19.41
CA ALA A 29 -21.14 -28.84 18.85
C ALA A 29 -20.59 -30.26 18.62
N LEU A 30 -19.33 -30.38 18.20
CA LEU A 30 -18.67 -31.66 17.92
C LEU A 30 -18.14 -32.35 19.19
N SER A 31 -17.74 -31.59 20.20
CA SER A 31 -17.05 -32.12 21.39
C SER A 31 -18.01 -32.45 22.55
N CYS A 32 -19.22 -31.87 22.58
CA CYS A 32 -20.15 -32.06 23.70
C CYS A 32 -21.60 -32.23 23.23
N GLY A 33 -22.08 -33.48 23.16
CA GLY A 33 -23.43 -33.80 22.67
C GLY A 33 -24.58 -33.13 23.46
N SER A 34 -24.40 -32.86 24.76
CA SER A 34 -25.39 -32.15 25.59
C SER A 34 -25.47 -30.65 25.30
N LEU A 35 -24.41 -30.04 24.78
CA LEU A 35 -24.36 -28.63 24.38
C LEU A 35 -24.51 -28.45 22.86
N GLN A 36 -24.54 -29.54 22.10
CA GLN A 36 -24.71 -29.54 20.66
C GLN A 36 -25.95 -28.74 20.20
N PRO A 37 -27.16 -28.89 20.79
CA PRO A 37 -28.32 -28.11 20.34
C PRO A 37 -28.15 -26.59 20.54
N ILE A 38 -27.49 -26.19 21.64
CA ILE A 38 -27.21 -24.78 21.97
C ILE A 38 -26.19 -24.20 21.00
N ALA A 39 -25.13 -24.96 20.70
CA ALA A 39 -24.11 -24.56 19.75
C ALA A 39 -24.67 -24.49 18.32
N GLU A 40 -25.45 -25.48 17.89
CA GLU A 40 -26.12 -25.51 16.58
C GLU A 40 -27.12 -24.37 16.41
N GLU A 41 -27.90 -24.02 17.45
CA GLU A 41 -28.80 -22.87 17.40
C GLU A 41 -28.05 -21.57 17.05
N LEU A 42 -26.87 -21.36 17.63
CA LEU A 42 -26.05 -20.18 17.35
C LEU A 42 -25.31 -20.26 16.00
N ILE A 43 -24.80 -21.44 15.61
CA ILE A 43 -24.16 -21.67 14.30
C ILE A 43 -25.14 -21.35 13.16
N TRP A 44 -26.39 -21.81 13.28
CA TRP A 44 -27.43 -21.62 12.26
C TRP A 44 -28.14 -20.27 12.37
N SER A 45 -27.93 -19.50 13.44
CA SER A 45 -28.55 -18.18 13.60
C SER A 45 -28.09 -17.18 12.53
N HIS A 46 -26.90 -17.37 11.95
CA HIS A 46 -26.37 -16.60 10.83
C HIS A 46 -25.86 -17.49 9.70
N SER A 47 -26.54 -17.47 8.57
CA SER A 47 -26.13 -18.14 7.33
C SER A 47 -25.37 -17.18 6.42
N VAL A 48 -24.06 -17.33 6.35
CA VAL A 48 -23.19 -16.55 5.44
C VAL A 48 -22.97 -17.34 4.16
N LEU A 49 -23.55 -16.85 3.07
CA LEU A 49 -23.48 -17.36 1.70
C LEU A 49 -22.74 -16.35 0.80
N SER A 50 -21.89 -15.51 1.39
CA SER A 50 -21.10 -14.46 0.74
C SER A 50 -19.59 -14.71 0.96
N VAL A 51 -18.77 -14.25 0.01
CA VAL A 51 -17.30 -14.37 0.07
C VAL A 51 -16.63 -13.26 0.91
N HIS A 52 -17.38 -12.20 1.24
CA HIS A 52 -16.87 -11.03 1.99
C HIS A 52 -16.13 -11.43 3.29
N PRO A 53 -15.13 -10.67 3.80
CA PRO A 53 -14.32 -11.05 4.95
C PRO A 53 -15.11 -10.91 6.27
N SER A 54 -16.01 -11.83 6.53
CA SER A 54 -16.33 -12.23 7.90
C SER A 54 -15.23 -13.17 8.39
N ILE A 55 -14.72 -12.94 9.60
CA ILE A 55 -13.55 -13.61 10.22
C ILE A 55 -13.76 -15.14 10.44
N GLY A 56 -14.89 -15.72 10.03
CA GLY A 56 -15.16 -17.15 10.10
C GLY A 56 -14.90 -17.89 8.78
N ARG A 57 -14.09 -18.96 8.83
CA ARG A 57 -14.07 -20.01 7.79
C ARG A 57 -15.28 -20.92 7.98
N SER A 58 -16.28 -20.83 7.11
CA SER A 58 -17.33 -21.84 7.01
C SER A 58 -17.04 -22.75 5.82
N ILE A 59 -17.39 -24.03 5.92
CA ILE A 59 -17.22 -25.01 4.82
C ILE A 59 -17.95 -24.53 3.55
N ILE A 60 -19.09 -23.86 3.73
CA ILE A 60 -19.89 -23.28 2.65
C ILE A 60 -19.14 -22.12 2.00
N LYS A 61 -18.55 -21.21 2.80
CA LYS A 61 -17.73 -20.09 2.31
C LYS A 61 -16.50 -20.57 1.53
N ASP A 62 -15.81 -21.59 2.03
CA ASP A 62 -14.64 -22.17 1.36
C ASP A 62 -15.00 -22.88 0.04
N ARG A 63 -16.20 -23.46 -0.05
CA ARG A 63 -16.73 -24.04 -1.30
C ARG A 63 -17.14 -22.95 -2.29
N ILE A 64 -17.87 -21.93 -1.84
CA ILE A 64 -18.27 -20.78 -2.66
C ILE A 64 -17.04 -20.04 -3.19
N SER A 65 -16.02 -19.81 -2.35
CA SER A 65 -14.74 -19.20 -2.77
C SER A 65 -14.05 -20.04 -3.82
N ARG A 66 -13.91 -21.37 -3.62
CA ARG A 66 -13.27 -22.26 -4.61
C ARG A 66 -14.00 -22.29 -5.95
N ILE A 67 -15.34 -22.30 -5.94
CA ILE A 67 -16.14 -22.22 -7.17
C ILE A 67 -15.93 -20.87 -7.85
N ARG A 68 -15.94 -19.76 -7.11
CA ARG A 68 -15.70 -18.40 -7.65
C ARG A 68 -14.29 -18.26 -8.23
N ASP A 69 -13.28 -18.69 -7.48
CA ASP A 69 -11.86 -18.58 -7.83
C ASP A 69 -11.48 -19.48 -9.02
N ALA A 70 -12.12 -20.64 -9.19
CA ALA A 70 -11.91 -21.48 -10.37
C ALA A 70 -12.48 -20.85 -11.66
N HIS A 71 -13.43 -19.92 -11.54
CA HIS A 71 -14.18 -19.38 -12.67
C HIS A 71 -13.84 -17.91 -13.02
N THR A 72 -13.16 -17.17 -12.14
CA THR A 72 -12.66 -15.81 -12.42
C THR A 72 -11.56 -15.76 -13.47
N TRP A 73 -10.93 -16.89 -13.82
CA TRP A 73 -9.74 -16.94 -14.68
C TRP A 73 -9.97 -17.58 -16.06
N GLN A 74 -11.20 -17.92 -16.44
CA GLN A 74 -11.48 -18.65 -17.70
C GLN A 74 -12.71 -18.09 -18.46
N SER A 75 -12.70 -18.26 -19.79
CA SER A 75 -13.59 -17.59 -20.76
C SER A 75 -15.10 -17.91 -20.65
N ASP A 76 -15.91 -17.15 -21.40
CA ASP A 76 -17.39 -17.09 -21.40
C ASP A 76 -18.15 -18.45 -21.43
N TYR A 77 -17.52 -19.54 -21.86
CA TYR A 77 -18.17 -20.86 -21.98
C TYR A 77 -18.44 -21.55 -20.62
N HIS A 78 -17.72 -21.17 -19.55
CA HIS A 78 -17.86 -21.80 -18.22
C HIS A 78 -18.95 -21.16 -17.33
N LEU A 79 -19.59 -20.08 -17.77
CA LEU A 79 -20.60 -19.34 -16.99
C LEU A 79 -21.88 -20.17 -16.71
N TYR A 80 -22.31 -21.02 -17.65
CA TYR A 80 -23.49 -21.88 -17.49
C TYR A 80 -23.28 -23.00 -16.45
N MET A 81 -22.04 -23.51 -16.34
CA MET A 81 -21.66 -24.54 -15.36
C MET A 81 -21.55 -23.99 -13.93
N ALA A 82 -21.21 -22.70 -13.79
CA ALA A 82 -21.17 -22.03 -12.48
C ALA A 82 -22.59 -21.86 -11.90
N GLY A 83 -23.56 -21.39 -12.71
CA GLY A 83 -24.95 -21.22 -12.27
C GLY A 83 -25.61 -22.52 -11.81
N SER A 84 -25.34 -23.63 -12.49
CA SER A 84 -25.84 -24.95 -12.08
C SER A 84 -25.17 -25.47 -10.79
N SER A 85 -23.87 -25.24 -10.61
CA SER A 85 -23.14 -25.60 -9.39
C SER A 85 -23.61 -24.80 -8.17
N TYR A 86 -23.89 -23.50 -8.34
CA TYR A 86 -24.48 -22.66 -7.29
C TYR A 86 -25.91 -23.04 -6.96
N GLY A 87 -26.74 -23.30 -7.98
CA GLY A 87 -28.09 -23.82 -7.80
C GLY A 87 -28.12 -25.12 -7.01
N ALA A 88 -27.20 -26.05 -7.31
CA ALA A 88 -27.07 -27.31 -6.57
C ALA A 88 -26.67 -27.10 -5.11
N LEU A 89 -25.71 -26.21 -4.83
CA LEU A 89 -25.32 -25.88 -3.45
C LEU A 89 -26.47 -25.28 -2.63
N MET A 90 -27.25 -24.38 -3.23
CA MET A 90 -28.42 -23.77 -2.58
C MET A 90 -29.55 -24.79 -2.39
N GLN A 91 -29.72 -25.70 -3.33
CA GLN A 91 -30.66 -26.81 -3.22
C GLN A 91 -30.26 -27.74 -2.06
N ASP A 92 -29.00 -28.16 -1.99
CA ASP A 92 -28.47 -29.00 -0.91
C ASP A 92 -28.68 -28.34 0.47
N LEU A 93 -28.39 -27.04 0.59
CA LEU A 93 -28.62 -26.30 1.83
C LEU A 93 -30.10 -26.28 2.21
N THR A 94 -30.96 -26.05 1.23
CA THR A 94 -32.40 -25.98 1.47
C THR A 94 -32.96 -27.34 1.87
N ASP A 95 -32.54 -28.41 1.21
CA ASP A 95 -32.92 -29.78 1.53
C ASP A 95 -32.39 -30.19 2.91
N HIS A 96 -31.19 -29.76 3.27
CA HIS A 96 -30.62 -30.03 4.60
C HIS A 96 -31.38 -29.29 5.70
N LEU A 97 -31.74 -28.02 5.48
CA LEU A 97 -32.57 -27.28 6.44
C LEU A 97 -33.96 -27.89 6.58
N LEU A 98 -34.58 -28.34 5.48
CA LEU A 98 -35.85 -29.07 5.50
C LEU A 98 -35.78 -30.36 6.31
N ALA A 99 -34.68 -31.10 6.20
CA ALA A 99 -34.44 -32.31 7.00
C ALA A 99 -34.27 -32.02 8.50
N HIS A 100 -33.95 -30.77 8.88
CA HIS A 100 -33.69 -30.35 10.26
C HIS A 100 -34.53 -29.13 10.68
N PRO A 101 -35.82 -29.31 11.01
CA PRO A 101 -36.75 -28.21 11.32
C PRO A 101 -36.33 -27.28 12.47
N PHE A 102 -35.53 -27.78 13.42
CA PHE A 102 -34.99 -26.96 14.51
C PHE A 102 -33.99 -25.92 13.99
N TRP A 103 -33.20 -26.22 12.96
CA TRP A 103 -32.23 -25.28 12.39
C TRP A 103 -32.92 -24.16 11.61
N ILE A 104 -34.00 -24.46 10.87
CA ILE A 104 -34.84 -23.43 10.22
C ILE A 104 -35.36 -22.43 11.26
N LYS A 105 -35.81 -22.95 12.42
CA LYS A 105 -36.28 -22.12 13.53
C LYS A 105 -35.20 -21.26 14.15
N SER A 106 -33.92 -21.57 13.92
CA SER A 106 -32.77 -20.82 14.43
C SER A 106 -32.29 -19.74 13.46
N VAL A 107 -32.50 -19.87 12.14
CA VAL A 107 -32.05 -18.86 11.16
C VAL A 107 -32.62 -17.48 11.48
N ARG A 108 -31.75 -16.49 11.69
CA ARG A 108 -32.11 -15.08 11.95
C ARG A 108 -31.52 -14.14 10.91
N ARG A 109 -30.37 -14.47 10.32
CA ARG A 109 -29.65 -13.64 9.36
C ARG A 109 -29.19 -14.44 8.15
N ILE A 110 -29.40 -13.91 6.96
CA ILE A 110 -28.86 -14.44 5.69
C ILE A 110 -28.06 -13.34 5.00
N SER A 111 -26.84 -13.66 4.60
CA SER A 111 -25.94 -12.76 3.86
C SER A 111 -25.51 -13.44 2.56
N VAL A 112 -25.69 -12.83 1.38
CA VAL A 112 -25.46 -13.47 0.07
C VAL A 112 -24.92 -12.48 -0.98
N ASP A 113 -24.06 -12.95 -1.90
CA ASP A 113 -23.56 -12.17 -3.04
C ASP A 113 -24.55 -12.26 -4.23
N ILE A 114 -24.99 -11.12 -4.78
CA ILE A 114 -26.12 -11.06 -5.74
C ILE A 114 -25.78 -11.57 -7.14
N ASP A 115 -24.49 -11.59 -7.53
CA ASP A 115 -24.16 -11.67 -8.95
C ASP A 115 -24.32 -13.07 -9.57
N LYS A 116 -24.40 -14.16 -8.78
CA LYS A 116 -24.58 -15.54 -9.31
C LYS A 116 -25.37 -16.50 -8.40
N LEU A 117 -25.85 -16.05 -7.24
CA LEU A 117 -26.49 -16.91 -6.23
C LEU A 117 -28.02 -16.77 -6.15
N ILE A 118 -28.58 -15.81 -6.88
CA ILE A 118 -30.02 -15.58 -6.92
C ILE A 118 -30.65 -16.59 -7.90
N CYS A 119 -31.25 -17.63 -7.33
CA CYS A 119 -31.85 -18.76 -8.05
C CYS A 119 -33.16 -19.20 -7.38
N GLU A 120 -33.91 -20.09 -8.03
CA GLU A 120 -35.17 -20.64 -7.49
C GLU A 120 -35.00 -21.29 -6.09
N PRO A 121 -33.96 -22.11 -5.83
CA PRO A 121 -33.69 -22.62 -4.49
C PRO A 121 -33.49 -21.53 -3.43
N PHE A 122 -32.82 -20.42 -3.77
CA PHE A 122 -32.66 -19.29 -2.85
C PHE A 122 -34.00 -18.61 -2.52
N ARG A 123 -34.88 -18.43 -3.52
CA ARG A 123 -36.24 -17.94 -3.29
C ARG A 123 -36.99 -18.87 -2.32
N TYR A 124 -36.88 -20.18 -2.51
CA TYR A 124 -37.52 -21.16 -1.64
C TYR A 124 -36.94 -21.13 -0.21
N LEU A 125 -35.62 -20.96 -0.07
CA LEU A 125 -34.97 -20.75 1.23
C LEU A 125 -35.50 -19.52 1.96
N LEU A 126 -35.73 -18.40 1.26
CA LEU A 126 -36.33 -17.20 1.86
C LEU A 126 -37.78 -17.44 2.31
N GLN A 127 -38.57 -18.21 1.54
CA GLN A 127 -39.92 -18.60 1.96
C GLN A 127 -39.88 -19.48 3.21
N LEU A 128 -38.96 -20.45 3.24
CA LEU A 128 -38.80 -21.38 4.36
C LEU A 128 -38.38 -20.66 5.66
N THR A 129 -37.50 -19.68 5.54
CA THR A 129 -36.97 -18.91 6.68
C THR A 129 -37.76 -17.63 6.99
N SER A 130 -38.77 -17.30 6.18
CA SER A 130 -39.61 -16.10 6.34
C SER A 130 -40.15 -15.87 7.77
N PRO A 131 -40.60 -16.89 8.53
CA PRO A 131 -41.11 -16.70 9.89
C PRO A 131 -40.03 -16.27 10.90
N THR A 132 -38.76 -16.52 10.61
CA THR A 132 -37.65 -16.45 11.56
C THR A 132 -36.56 -15.46 11.16
N LEU A 133 -36.44 -15.17 9.86
CA LEU A 133 -35.48 -14.25 9.27
C LEU A 133 -35.71 -12.81 9.74
N LYS A 134 -34.74 -12.26 10.45
CA LYS A 134 -34.73 -10.87 10.97
C LYS A 134 -33.84 -9.94 10.15
N SER A 135 -32.80 -10.46 9.50
CA SER A 135 -31.84 -9.68 8.72
C SER A 135 -31.53 -10.38 7.39
N LEU A 136 -31.56 -9.62 6.29
CA LEU A 136 -31.21 -10.08 4.95
C LEU A 136 -30.23 -9.09 4.34
N GLU A 137 -29.09 -9.59 3.87
CA GLU A 137 -28.01 -8.77 3.29
C GLU A 137 -27.65 -9.30 1.92
N LEU A 138 -27.86 -8.47 0.90
CA LEU A 138 -27.62 -8.76 -0.50
C LEU A 138 -26.46 -7.87 -0.98
N PHE A 139 -25.26 -8.43 -1.12
CA PHE A 139 -24.02 -7.71 -1.47
C PHE A 139 -23.70 -7.82 -2.96
N SER A 140 -23.10 -6.79 -3.57
CA SER A 140 -22.49 -6.88 -4.92
C SER A 140 -21.26 -7.81 -4.94
N SER A 141 -20.94 -8.42 -6.09
CA SER A 141 -19.65 -9.11 -6.20
C SER A 141 -18.48 -8.13 -6.35
N GLU A 142 -17.39 -8.47 -5.69
CA GLU A 142 -16.12 -7.72 -5.72
C GLU A 142 -15.48 -7.65 -7.12
N PHE A 143 -15.98 -8.42 -8.10
CA PHE A 143 -15.46 -8.46 -9.45
C PHE A 143 -16.57 -8.04 -10.42
N ALA A 144 -16.46 -6.82 -10.95
CA ALA A 144 -17.29 -6.38 -12.07
C ALA A 144 -17.00 -7.28 -13.29
N PHE A 145 -17.66 -8.43 -13.37
CA PHE A 145 -17.78 -9.14 -14.62
C PHE A 145 -18.52 -8.17 -15.55
N GLY A 146 -17.91 -7.85 -16.70
CA GLY A 146 -18.50 -6.94 -17.68
C GLY A 146 -19.97 -7.30 -17.98
N PRO A 147 -20.76 -6.36 -18.52
CA PRO A 147 -22.22 -6.43 -18.60
C PRO A 147 -22.67 -7.61 -19.46
N SER A 148 -22.77 -8.78 -18.86
CA SER A 148 -23.41 -9.94 -19.41
C SER A 148 -24.79 -9.95 -18.81
N ARG A 149 -25.76 -9.41 -19.57
CA ARG A 149 -27.19 -9.29 -19.21
C ARG A 149 -27.91 -10.64 -18.98
N SER A 150 -27.18 -11.71 -18.67
CA SER A 150 -27.70 -13.09 -18.64
C SER A 150 -27.10 -13.97 -17.52
N GLN A 151 -26.61 -13.40 -16.41
CA GLN A 151 -25.84 -14.16 -15.41
C GLN A 151 -26.59 -14.58 -14.12
N SER A 152 -27.81 -14.10 -13.87
CA SER A 152 -28.70 -14.65 -12.83
C SER A 152 -29.94 -15.30 -13.47
N LEU A 153 -30.43 -16.42 -12.92
CA LEU A 153 -31.68 -17.06 -13.38
C LEU A 153 -32.91 -16.23 -12.98
N LEU A 154 -32.79 -15.43 -11.91
CA LEU A 154 -33.80 -14.51 -11.42
C LEU A 154 -33.15 -13.16 -11.04
N THR A 155 -33.82 -12.06 -11.33
CA THR A 155 -33.47 -10.74 -10.78
C THR A 155 -33.93 -10.62 -9.32
N ILE A 156 -33.35 -9.69 -8.55
CA ILE A 156 -33.79 -9.41 -7.17
C ILE A 156 -35.29 -9.04 -7.16
N GLU A 157 -35.72 -8.23 -8.13
CA GLU A 157 -37.13 -7.89 -8.34
C GLU A 157 -38.00 -9.15 -8.49
N GLN A 158 -37.60 -10.08 -9.36
CA GLN A 158 -38.32 -11.32 -9.59
C GLN A 158 -38.41 -12.18 -8.34
N VAL A 159 -37.34 -12.27 -7.53
CA VAL A 159 -37.35 -13.01 -6.26
C VAL A 159 -38.40 -12.42 -5.32
N PHE A 160 -38.36 -11.12 -5.04
CA PHE A 160 -39.32 -10.50 -4.11
C PHE A 160 -40.76 -10.55 -4.63
N ARG A 161 -40.98 -10.31 -5.93
CA ARG A 161 -42.34 -10.39 -6.54
C ARG A 161 -42.94 -11.80 -6.49
N SER A 162 -42.10 -12.82 -6.54
CA SER A 162 -42.52 -14.23 -6.54
C SER A 162 -42.53 -14.87 -5.15
N LEU A 163 -42.35 -14.10 -4.08
CA LEU A 163 -42.56 -14.57 -2.71
C LEU A 163 -44.07 -14.72 -2.43
N ASN A 164 -44.52 -15.96 -2.22
CA ASN A 164 -45.91 -16.25 -1.86
C ASN A 164 -46.27 -15.80 -0.43
N THR A 165 -45.27 -15.44 0.38
CA THR A 165 -45.43 -15.00 1.77
C THR A 165 -44.60 -13.75 2.03
N GLN A 166 -45.18 -12.77 2.73
CA GLN A 166 -44.42 -11.63 3.23
C GLN A 166 -43.37 -12.07 4.26
N LEU A 167 -42.21 -11.43 4.22
CA LEU A 167 -41.12 -11.58 5.18
C LEU A 167 -41.45 -10.79 6.46
N LYS A 168 -42.49 -11.20 7.18
CA LYS A 168 -43.05 -10.44 8.31
C LYS A 168 -42.09 -10.29 9.48
N SER A 169 -41.12 -11.20 9.62
CA SER A 169 -40.11 -11.15 10.67
C SER A 169 -38.89 -10.30 10.30
N LEU A 170 -38.76 -9.90 9.03
CA LEU A 170 -37.62 -9.13 8.56
C LEU A 170 -37.65 -7.73 9.20
N ARG A 171 -36.51 -7.32 9.76
CA ARG A 171 -36.31 -6.03 10.43
C ARG A 171 -35.17 -5.24 9.80
N HIS A 172 -34.19 -5.92 9.22
CA HIS A 172 -33.01 -5.30 8.60
C HIS A 172 -32.87 -5.83 7.17
N LEU A 173 -32.75 -4.91 6.21
CA LEU A 173 -32.51 -5.23 4.81
C LEU A 173 -31.33 -4.38 4.33
N GLN A 174 -30.26 -5.04 3.94
CA GLN A 174 -29.23 -4.43 3.11
C GLN A 174 -29.40 -4.94 1.69
N ILE A 175 -29.53 -4.02 0.74
CA ILE A 175 -29.75 -4.34 -0.65
C ILE A 175 -28.81 -3.55 -1.53
N THR A 176 -28.10 -4.27 -2.38
CA THR A 176 -27.34 -3.69 -3.46
C THR A 176 -28.22 -3.55 -4.71
N LEU A 177 -28.21 -2.36 -5.33
CA LEU A 177 -29.11 -2.00 -6.43
C LEU A 177 -28.31 -1.65 -7.71
N GLU A 178 -28.88 -1.98 -8.87
CA GLU A 178 -28.41 -1.60 -10.21
C GLU A 178 -29.07 -0.30 -10.71
N GLU A 179 -28.84 0.10 -11.95
CA GLU A 179 -29.35 1.36 -12.53
C GLU A 179 -30.90 1.42 -12.57
N ASN A 180 -31.57 0.27 -12.78
CA ASN A 180 -33.04 0.13 -12.79
C ASN A 180 -33.58 -0.33 -11.43
N TRP A 181 -33.37 0.50 -10.40
CA TRP A 181 -33.55 0.10 -9.01
C TRP A 181 -34.99 0.25 -8.48
N GLN A 182 -35.82 1.10 -9.08
CA GLN A 182 -37.09 1.53 -8.47
C GLN A 182 -38.05 0.34 -8.26
N ASN A 183 -38.25 -0.49 -9.29
CA ASN A 183 -39.12 -1.67 -9.23
C ASN A 183 -38.61 -2.73 -8.25
N THR A 184 -37.29 -2.93 -8.22
CA THR A 184 -36.61 -3.87 -7.34
C THR A 184 -36.85 -3.51 -5.87
N LEU A 185 -36.54 -2.26 -5.51
CA LEU A 185 -36.69 -1.78 -4.14
C LEU A 185 -38.15 -1.74 -3.70
N GLU A 186 -39.07 -1.30 -4.57
CA GLU A 186 -40.50 -1.30 -4.26
C GLU A 186 -41.02 -2.71 -3.94
N SER A 187 -40.62 -3.69 -4.76
CA SER A 187 -41.02 -5.09 -4.56
C SER A 187 -40.46 -5.66 -3.26
N ALA A 188 -39.22 -5.29 -2.89
CA ALA A 188 -38.60 -5.67 -1.63
C ALA A 188 -39.33 -5.06 -0.42
N LEU A 189 -39.64 -3.76 -0.46
CA LEU A 189 -40.34 -3.05 0.61
C LEU A 189 -41.77 -3.58 0.83
N ARG A 190 -42.51 -3.87 -0.25
CA ARG A 190 -43.84 -4.51 -0.17
C ARG A 190 -43.79 -5.90 0.46
N SER A 191 -42.69 -6.62 0.24
CA SER A 191 -42.47 -7.96 0.79
C SER A 191 -42.07 -7.93 2.28
N ALA A 192 -41.58 -6.81 2.79
CA ALA A 192 -41.07 -6.65 4.15
C ALA A 192 -41.72 -5.46 4.90
N PRO A 193 -43.04 -5.48 5.17
CA PRO A 193 -43.78 -4.31 5.68
C PRO A 193 -43.39 -3.83 7.09
N TYR A 194 -42.67 -4.66 7.87
CA TYR A 194 -42.26 -4.35 9.24
C TYR A 194 -40.76 -4.02 9.36
N LEU A 195 -40.14 -3.59 8.26
CA LEU A 195 -38.74 -3.23 8.21
C LEU A 195 -38.43 -2.07 9.16
N ARG A 196 -37.33 -2.19 9.91
CA ARG A 196 -36.82 -1.18 10.85
C ARG A 196 -35.55 -0.50 10.34
N SER A 197 -34.81 -1.15 9.46
CA SER A 197 -33.54 -0.66 8.95
C SER A 197 -33.39 -1.06 7.48
N LEU A 198 -33.07 -0.07 6.65
CA LEU A 198 -32.81 -0.24 5.23
C LEU A 198 -31.44 0.35 4.91
N ARG A 199 -30.57 -0.44 4.30
CA ARG A 199 -29.30 0.03 3.73
C ARG A 199 -29.27 -0.23 2.23
N ILE A 200 -28.94 0.80 1.47
CA ILE A 200 -28.86 0.78 0.00
C ILE A 200 -27.42 1.03 -0.41
N SER A 201 -26.87 0.13 -1.21
CA SER A 201 -25.52 0.23 -1.76
C SER A 201 -25.57 0.11 -3.29
N PRO A 202 -24.67 0.78 -4.04
CA PRO A 202 -24.59 0.59 -5.49
C PRO A 202 -23.97 -0.77 -5.84
N ALA A 203 -24.38 -1.34 -6.98
CA ALA A 203 -23.83 -2.59 -7.52
C ALA A 203 -22.33 -2.55 -7.84
N SER A 204 -21.70 -1.38 -7.91
CA SER A 204 -20.27 -1.24 -8.21
C SER A 204 -19.55 -0.27 -7.29
N ALA A 205 -19.83 -0.35 -5.98
CA ALA A 205 -19.21 0.50 -4.96
C ALA A 205 -17.66 0.54 -5.07
N HIS A 206 -17.02 -0.57 -5.45
CA HIS A 206 -15.56 -0.66 -5.60
C HIS A 206 -15.01 -0.12 -6.94
N ALA A 207 -15.85 0.12 -7.96
CA ALA A 207 -15.44 0.65 -9.27
C ALA A 207 -15.72 2.16 -9.44
N GLY A 208 -15.88 2.89 -8.32
CA GLY A 208 -16.24 4.30 -8.34
C GLY A 208 -17.75 4.55 -8.31
N GLY A 209 -18.49 3.61 -7.70
CA GLY A 209 -19.86 3.82 -7.27
C GLY A 209 -20.93 3.43 -8.27
N TRP A 210 -21.96 4.25 -8.41
CA TRP A 210 -22.95 4.06 -9.48
C TRP A 210 -22.32 4.10 -10.88
N GLY A 211 -21.16 4.73 -11.05
CA GLY A 211 -20.44 4.90 -12.32
C GLY A 211 -20.61 6.30 -12.93
N ARG A 212 -19.56 6.86 -13.56
CA ARG A 212 -19.56 8.25 -14.10
C ARG A 212 -20.48 8.48 -15.32
N LYS A 213 -21.08 7.43 -15.89
CA LYS A 213 -21.93 7.48 -17.10
C LYS A 213 -23.34 6.89 -16.90
N THR A 214 -23.70 6.63 -15.65
CA THR A 214 -24.90 5.89 -15.30
C THR A 214 -26.13 6.76 -15.47
N LEU A 215 -27.03 6.33 -16.35
CA LEU A 215 -28.33 6.97 -16.58
C LEU A 215 -29.32 6.33 -15.61
N PHE A 216 -29.58 6.97 -14.49
CA PHE A 216 -30.66 6.57 -13.59
C PHE A 216 -32.02 6.78 -14.25
N GLU A 217 -32.95 5.88 -13.98
CA GLU A 217 -34.37 6.10 -14.28
C GLU A 217 -34.85 7.40 -13.62
N GLU A 218 -35.55 8.25 -14.38
CA GLU A 218 -36.19 9.44 -13.81
C GLU A 218 -37.26 9.03 -12.79
N PRO A 219 -37.52 9.87 -11.77
CA PRO A 219 -38.65 9.64 -10.87
C PRO A 219 -39.97 9.57 -11.66
N ASP A 220 -40.67 8.45 -11.57
CA ASP A 220 -41.92 8.23 -12.31
C ASP A 220 -43.18 8.63 -11.53
N GLY A 221 -42.99 9.26 -10.36
CA GLY A 221 -44.08 9.71 -9.48
C GLY A 221 -44.81 8.58 -8.76
N ARG A 222 -44.26 7.34 -8.74
CA ARG A 222 -44.88 6.21 -8.03
C ARG A 222 -45.04 6.48 -6.52
N ILE A 223 -46.06 5.81 -5.95
CA ILE A 223 -46.33 5.86 -4.52
C ILE A 223 -45.53 4.74 -3.83
N TRP A 224 -44.55 5.12 -3.02
CA TRP A 224 -43.77 4.19 -2.21
C TRP A 224 -44.59 3.60 -1.04
N PRO A 225 -44.36 2.34 -0.63
CA PRO A 225 -45.01 1.75 0.54
C PRO A 225 -44.75 2.55 1.81
N ALA A 226 -45.78 2.70 2.66
CA ALA A 226 -45.64 3.37 3.95
C ALA A 226 -44.89 2.47 4.95
N MET A 227 -43.75 2.94 5.47
CA MET A 227 -42.87 2.16 6.33
C MET A 227 -42.89 2.67 7.77
N GLY A 228 -44.04 2.55 8.44
CA GLY A 228 -44.27 3.13 9.79
C GLY A 228 -43.36 2.57 10.90
N TYR A 229 -42.69 1.44 10.69
CA TYR A 229 -41.74 0.85 11.64
C TYR A 229 -40.28 1.23 11.38
N MET A 230 -39.99 1.97 10.30
CA MET A 230 -38.63 2.31 9.91
C MET A 230 -37.95 3.18 10.97
N ARG A 231 -36.73 2.81 11.37
CA ARG A 231 -35.92 3.51 12.37
C ARG A 231 -34.58 3.99 11.81
N SER A 232 -34.04 3.28 10.83
CA SER A 232 -32.75 3.57 10.18
C SER A 232 -32.88 3.51 8.65
N ILE A 233 -32.36 4.52 7.96
CA ILE A 233 -32.17 4.52 6.51
C ILE A 233 -30.71 4.87 6.21
N GLU A 234 -30.06 4.07 5.38
CA GLU A 234 -28.67 4.25 4.96
C GLU A 234 -28.58 4.12 3.45
N VAL A 235 -27.88 5.06 2.82
CA VAL A 235 -27.58 5.10 1.39
C VAL A 235 -26.09 5.41 1.27
N ASP A 236 -25.31 4.45 0.77
CA ASP A 236 -23.85 4.56 0.69
C ASP A 236 -23.41 5.58 -0.40
N GLU A 237 -24.23 5.75 -1.44
CA GLU A 237 -24.03 6.75 -2.50
C GLU A 237 -25.35 7.41 -2.90
N MET A 238 -25.69 8.52 -2.27
CA MET A 238 -26.91 9.27 -2.50
C MET A 238 -26.84 10.00 -3.86
N CYS A 239 -27.90 9.88 -4.65
CA CYS A 239 -28.11 10.62 -5.89
C CYS A 239 -29.46 11.35 -5.87
N ALA A 240 -29.61 12.38 -6.70
CA ALA A 240 -30.83 13.20 -6.74
C ALA A 240 -32.09 12.38 -7.08
N GLN A 241 -31.97 11.34 -7.91
CA GLN A 241 -33.08 10.48 -8.32
C GLN A 241 -33.69 9.67 -7.17
N MET A 242 -32.94 9.46 -6.08
CA MET A 242 -33.43 8.76 -4.89
C MET A 242 -34.20 9.67 -3.93
N GLU A 243 -34.19 10.99 -4.14
CA GLU A 243 -34.72 11.96 -3.18
C GLU A 243 -36.22 11.76 -2.89
N ASP A 244 -37.03 11.53 -3.92
CA ASP A 244 -38.48 11.32 -3.76
C ASP A 244 -38.79 10.07 -2.93
N MET A 245 -38.03 9.00 -3.16
CA MET A 245 -38.15 7.73 -2.45
C MET A 245 -37.77 7.89 -0.98
N ILE A 246 -36.60 8.48 -0.70
CA ILE A 246 -36.16 8.74 0.68
C ILE A 246 -37.16 9.68 1.38
N THR A 247 -37.63 10.73 0.70
CA THR A 247 -38.64 11.65 1.22
C THR A 247 -39.91 10.92 1.64
N SER A 248 -40.40 9.99 0.80
CA SER A 248 -41.59 9.19 1.13
C SER A 248 -41.37 8.26 2.32
N LEU A 249 -40.21 7.59 2.38
CA LEU A 249 -39.86 6.71 3.49
C LEU A 249 -39.72 7.46 4.82
N VAL A 250 -39.05 8.61 4.81
CA VAL A 250 -38.90 9.46 6.01
C VAL A 250 -40.26 10.01 6.43
N ARG A 251 -41.09 10.48 5.49
CA ARG A 251 -42.42 11.05 5.78
C ARG A 251 -43.38 10.01 6.36
N SER A 252 -43.28 8.76 5.92
CA SER A 252 -44.12 7.66 6.41
C SER A 252 -43.64 7.06 7.73
N SER A 253 -42.48 7.47 8.26
CA SER A 253 -41.95 7.01 9.54
C SER A 253 -41.95 8.12 10.60
N GLU A 254 -42.79 7.98 11.61
CA GLU A 254 -42.83 8.90 12.77
C GLU A 254 -41.71 8.67 13.79
N GLY A 255 -40.83 7.69 13.53
CA GLY A 255 -39.93 7.14 14.52
C GLY A 255 -38.50 6.99 14.06
N ILE A 256 -38.13 7.59 12.94
CA ILE A 256 -36.79 7.55 12.40
C ILE A 256 -35.79 8.19 13.36
N LYS A 257 -34.70 7.48 13.64
CA LYS A 257 -33.63 7.89 14.55
C LYS A 257 -32.29 8.01 13.86
N HIS A 258 -32.09 7.28 12.76
CA HIS A 258 -30.83 7.20 12.05
C HIS A 258 -31.05 7.41 10.55
N ILE A 259 -30.35 8.39 9.98
CA ILE A 259 -30.34 8.64 8.54
C ILE A 259 -28.90 8.83 8.10
N ALA A 260 -28.44 8.01 7.16
CA ALA A 260 -27.15 8.19 6.51
C ALA A 260 -27.31 8.31 5.00
N LEU A 261 -27.05 9.49 4.45
CA LEU A 261 -27.11 9.80 3.02
C LEU A 261 -25.70 10.13 2.53
N LYS A 262 -24.85 9.11 2.49
CA LYS A 262 -23.44 9.26 2.11
C LYS A 262 -23.36 9.52 0.63
N ASP A 263 -22.52 10.45 0.20
CA ASP A 263 -22.29 10.73 -1.22
C ASP A 263 -20.83 11.16 -1.40
N PRO A 264 -19.90 10.18 -1.38
CA PRO A 264 -18.53 10.43 -1.72
C PRO A 264 -18.37 10.83 -3.19
N GLY A 265 -19.39 10.77 -4.04
CA GLY A 265 -19.36 11.27 -5.41
C GLY A 265 -19.46 12.79 -5.50
N ARG A 266 -20.15 13.43 -4.54
CA ARG A 266 -20.77 14.75 -4.66
C ARG A 266 -21.76 14.84 -5.84
N CYS A 267 -22.51 13.75 -6.05
CA CYS A 267 -23.58 13.65 -7.05
C CYS A 267 -24.89 14.29 -6.58
N TRP A 268 -25.18 14.29 -5.28
CA TRP A 268 -26.36 14.90 -4.68
C TRP A 268 -26.03 16.32 -4.19
N LYS A 269 -26.61 17.33 -4.86
CA LYS A 269 -26.40 18.76 -4.57
C LYS A 269 -27.73 19.45 -4.29
N PRO A 270 -28.36 19.16 -3.15
CA PRO A 270 -29.69 19.67 -2.88
C PRO A 270 -29.67 21.19 -2.62
N SER A 271 -30.80 21.83 -2.89
CA SER A 271 -31.08 23.22 -2.54
C SER A 271 -31.74 23.32 -1.15
N PRO A 272 -31.69 24.49 -0.49
CA PRO A 272 -32.41 24.70 0.78
C PRO A 272 -33.93 24.56 0.69
N ASN A 273 -34.50 24.64 -0.51
CA ASN A 273 -35.94 24.51 -0.75
C ASN A 273 -36.37 23.06 -1.02
N ASP A 274 -35.41 22.14 -1.07
CA ASP A 274 -35.67 20.74 -1.38
C ASP A 274 -36.47 20.08 -0.25
N THR A 275 -37.45 19.27 -0.64
CA THR A 275 -38.43 18.71 0.30
C THR A 275 -37.76 17.79 1.31
N LEU A 276 -36.75 17.03 0.88
CA LEU A 276 -36.01 16.15 1.78
C LEU A 276 -35.25 16.96 2.84
N ILE A 277 -34.57 18.04 2.45
CA ILE A 277 -33.82 18.90 3.39
C ILE A 277 -34.76 19.53 4.43
N GLY A 278 -35.89 20.07 3.99
CA GLY A 278 -36.90 20.61 4.91
C GLY A 278 -37.46 19.53 5.86
N LEU A 279 -37.67 18.32 5.35
CA LEU A 279 -38.13 17.20 6.16
C LEU A 279 -37.10 16.78 7.20
N LEU A 280 -35.82 16.65 6.84
CA LEU A 280 -34.71 16.33 7.74
C LEU A 280 -34.57 17.37 8.85
N ALA A 281 -34.66 18.67 8.51
CA ALA A 281 -34.64 19.76 9.48
C ALA A 281 -35.77 19.65 10.53
N SER A 282 -36.94 19.15 10.12
CA SER A 282 -38.12 19.01 10.99
C SER A 282 -38.12 17.74 11.88
N GLN A 283 -37.19 16.81 11.69
CA GLN A 283 -37.18 15.54 12.42
C GLN A 283 -36.68 15.70 13.86
N LYS A 284 -37.61 15.66 14.82
CA LYS A 284 -37.29 15.84 16.26
C LYS A 284 -36.66 14.62 16.94
N LYS A 285 -36.87 13.42 16.39
CA LYS A 285 -36.38 12.15 16.98
C LYS A 285 -35.07 11.65 16.34
N LEU A 286 -34.52 12.41 15.40
CA LEU A 286 -33.32 12.03 14.66
C LEU A 286 -32.10 12.19 15.57
N GLU A 287 -31.46 11.07 15.90
CA GLU A 287 -30.28 11.01 16.78
C GLU A 287 -28.98 11.06 15.97
N TYR A 288 -28.98 10.48 14.76
CA TYR A 288 -27.83 10.41 13.86
C TYR A 288 -28.18 10.88 12.46
N LEU A 289 -27.32 11.74 11.89
CA LEU A 289 -27.43 12.20 10.51
C LEU A 289 -26.05 12.16 9.83
N SER A 290 -25.96 11.50 8.67
CA SER A 290 -24.79 11.54 7.79
C SER A 290 -25.15 12.11 6.44
N MET A 291 -24.32 13.01 5.90
CA MET A 291 -24.51 13.61 4.57
C MET A 291 -23.21 14.16 3.98
N ASN A 292 -23.21 14.53 2.70
CA ASN A 292 -22.10 15.25 2.10
C ASN A 292 -22.12 16.75 2.52
N ILE A 293 -21.01 17.46 2.26
CA ILE A 293 -20.87 18.88 2.60
C ILE A 293 -21.88 19.81 1.90
N ASP A 294 -22.28 19.48 0.66
CA ASP A 294 -23.23 20.27 -0.13
C ASP A 294 -24.64 20.23 0.51
N ALA A 295 -25.11 19.03 0.87
CA ALA A 295 -26.37 18.81 1.57
C ALA A 295 -26.38 19.41 2.97
N PHE A 296 -25.27 19.31 3.70
CA PHE A 296 -25.13 19.97 4.99
C PHE A 296 -25.22 21.50 4.87
N THR A 297 -24.61 22.07 3.83
CA THR A 297 -24.69 23.51 3.55
C THR A 297 -26.12 23.94 3.22
N ALA A 298 -26.87 23.13 2.48
CA ALA A 298 -28.30 23.36 2.23
C ALA A 298 -29.11 23.32 3.53
N LEU A 299 -28.90 22.28 4.36
CA LEU A 299 -29.57 22.13 5.65
C LEU A 299 -29.32 23.32 6.60
N LYS A 300 -28.07 23.81 6.67
CA LYS A 300 -27.73 24.99 7.48
C LYS A 300 -28.53 26.24 7.09
N ARG A 301 -28.85 26.41 5.81
CA ARG A 301 -29.60 27.58 5.30
C ARG A 301 -31.09 27.53 5.66
N VAL A 302 -31.61 26.37 6.07
CA VAL A 302 -32.98 26.19 6.56
C VAL A 302 -33.14 26.64 8.04
N ASN A 303 -32.08 27.21 8.64
CA ASN A 303 -32.05 27.85 9.97
C ASN A 303 -32.48 26.97 11.16
N SER A 304 -32.60 25.66 10.99
CA SER A 304 -32.84 24.72 12.10
C SER A 304 -32.17 23.38 11.82
N LEU A 305 -31.07 23.11 12.52
CA LEU A 305 -30.55 21.76 12.60
C LEU A 305 -31.46 20.94 13.52
N PRO A 306 -31.77 19.67 13.17
CA PRO A 306 -32.50 18.80 14.06
C PRO A 306 -31.68 18.52 15.32
N SER A 307 -32.33 18.02 16.36
CA SER A 307 -31.70 17.68 17.64
C SER A 307 -30.85 16.42 17.52
N LEU A 308 -29.68 16.55 16.89
CA LEU A 308 -28.76 15.44 16.62
C LEU A 308 -27.87 15.18 17.82
N THR A 309 -27.59 13.91 18.09
CA THR A 309 -26.52 13.47 19.00
C THR A 309 -25.22 13.28 18.21
N PHE A 310 -25.34 12.70 17.01
CA PHE A 310 -24.24 12.40 16.10
C PHE A 310 -24.48 13.06 14.74
N LEU A 311 -23.46 13.75 14.23
CA LEU A 311 -23.47 14.28 12.86
C LEU A 311 -22.23 13.78 12.13
N SER A 312 -22.42 13.36 10.89
CA SER A 312 -21.36 12.96 9.99
C SER A 312 -21.41 13.75 8.70
N ILE A 313 -20.26 14.31 8.33
CA ILE A 313 -20.09 15.12 7.12
C ILE A 313 -19.00 14.49 6.27
N THR A 314 -19.35 14.17 5.02
CA THR A 314 -18.40 13.68 4.02
C THR A 314 -17.93 14.81 3.13
N ASP A 315 -16.61 15.04 3.09
CA ASP A 315 -15.98 16.09 2.30
C ASP A 315 -14.60 15.64 1.75
N LYS A 316 -14.46 15.62 0.42
CA LYS A 316 -13.20 15.28 -0.27
C LYS A 316 -12.07 16.25 0.04
N ASP A 317 -12.39 17.51 0.36
CA ASP A 317 -11.42 18.58 0.53
C ASP A 317 -11.01 18.78 2.00
N LEU A 318 -11.46 17.88 2.89
CA LEU A 318 -11.25 17.97 4.32
C LEU A 318 -9.77 17.78 4.71
N LYS A 319 -9.29 18.64 5.62
CA LYS A 319 -7.96 18.54 6.24
C LYS A 319 -8.07 18.01 7.68
N TYR A 320 -7.21 17.06 8.04
CA TYR A 320 -7.34 16.21 9.25
C TYR A 320 -6.67 16.76 10.52
N THR A 321 -6.56 18.08 10.70
CA THR A 321 -5.95 18.66 11.92
C THR A 321 -6.71 19.89 12.41
N LEU A 322 -6.81 20.07 13.73
CA LEU A 322 -7.53 21.18 14.36
C LEU A 322 -7.19 22.58 13.78
N PRO A 323 -5.92 22.92 13.45
CA PRO A 323 -5.57 24.21 12.85
C PRO A 323 -6.02 24.38 11.40
N LEU A 324 -6.26 23.29 10.69
CA LEU A 324 -6.61 23.26 9.27
C LEU A 324 -8.11 22.98 9.03
N LEU A 325 -8.86 22.73 10.11
CA LEU A 325 -10.32 22.61 10.06
C LEU A 325 -10.94 23.93 9.61
N GLN A 326 -11.86 23.84 8.65
CA GLN A 326 -12.69 24.97 8.24
C GLN A 326 -13.72 25.26 9.34
N PRO A 327 -13.83 26.49 9.87
CA PRO A 327 -14.77 26.80 10.96
C PRO A 327 -16.23 26.47 10.65
N ASP A 328 -16.62 26.52 9.38
CA ASP A 328 -18.00 26.29 8.97
C ASP A 328 -18.41 24.80 8.97
N THR A 329 -17.50 23.86 9.22
CA THR A 329 -17.85 22.43 9.35
C THR A 329 -18.45 22.09 10.71
N ILE A 330 -18.19 22.88 11.76
CA ILE A 330 -18.79 22.67 13.09
C ILE A 330 -20.13 23.44 13.17
N PRO A 331 -21.29 22.76 13.19
CA PRO A 331 -22.57 23.43 13.33
C PRO A 331 -22.86 23.85 14.76
N LYS A 332 -23.58 24.97 14.93
CA LYS A 332 -24.26 25.29 16.17
C LYS A 332 -25.30 24.20 16.48
N SER A 333 -25.12 23.49 17.59
CA SER A 333 -26.05 22.46 18.07
C SER A 333 -25.94 22.32 19.58
N ASP A 334 -27.09 22.31 20.25
CA ASP A 334 -27.14 22.16 21.71
C ASP A 334 -27.18 20.69 22.15
N THR A 335 -27.37 19.72 21.24
CA THR A 335 -27.49 18.29 21.60
C THR A 335 -26.39 17.40 21.03
N MET A 336 -25.61 17.90 20.08
CA MET A 336 -24.58 17.11 19.40
C MET A 336 -23.40 16.84 20.33
N THR A 337 -23.07 15.57 20.56
CA THR A 337 -21.93 15.14 21.37
C THR A 337 -20.72 14.81 20.53
N THR A 338 -20.95 14.30 19.31
CA THR A 338 -19.90 13.75 18.45
C THR A 338 -20.08 14.20 17.00
N LEU A 339 -18.99 14.65 16.38
CA LEU A 339 -18.92 15.06 14.97
C LEU A 339 -17.95 14.17 14.20
N TYR A 340 -18.41 13.46 13.17
CA TYR A 340 -17.58 12.72 12.24
C TYR A 340 -17.30 13.57 11.00
N LEU A 341 -16.02 13.73 10.66
CA LEU A 341 -15.58 14.41 9.46
C LEU A 341 -14.86 13.40 8.57
N ASN A 342 -15.59 12.85 7.60
CA ASN A 342 -15.12 11.85 6.65
C ASN A 342 -14.42 12.55 5.48
N GLY A 343 -13.13 12.32 5.29
CA GLY A 343 -12.37 12.83 4.15
C GLY A 343 -11.79 11.72 3.27
N TYR A 344 -11.66 11.98 1.96
CA TYR A 344 -10.96 11.08 1.04
C TYR A 344 -9.48 11.46 1.01
N SER A 345 -8.64 10.76 1.79
CA SER A 345 -7.19 10.85 1.63
C SER A 345 -6.70 9.72 0.74
N THR A 346 -5.97 10.03 -0.33
CA THR A 346 -5.22 9.02 -1.11
C THR A 346 -4.15 8.29 -0.28
N LEU A 347 -3.87 8.75 0.94
CA LEU A 347 -2.97 8.10 1.90
C LEU A 347 -3.66 7.01 2.76
N ALA A 348 -4.98 6.79 2.61
CA ALA A 348 -5.77 5.93 3.51
C ALA A 348 -5.99 4.48 3.02
N GLN A 349 -5.20 3.97 2.08
CA GLN A 349 -5.18 2.53 1.81
C GLN A 349 -4.23 1.83 2.78
N GLY A 350 -4.77 1.37 3.92
CA GLY A 350 -4.05 0.52 4.87
C GLY A 350 -4.48 0.75 6.32
N THR A 351 -5.68 0.35 6.70
CA THR A 351 -6.07 0.26 8.12
C THR A 351 -5.80 -1.15 8.64
N THR A 352 -5.03 -1.27 9.73
CA THR A 352 -4.90 -2.49 10.54
C THR A 352 -5.14 -2.12 12.00
N SER A 353 -5.74 -3.03 12.76
CA SER A 353 -6.10 -2.87 14.17
C SER A 353 -4.89 -2.71 15.08
N PHE A 354 -4.96 -1.84 16.09
CA PHE A 354 -3.88 -1.60 17.06
C PHE A 354 -4.21 -2.07 18.49
N ALA A 355 -3.18 -2.51 19.20
CA ALA A 355 -3.18 -2.74 20.64
C ALA A 355 -2.44 -1.59 21.34
N TRP A 356 -3.02 -1.09 22.43
CA TRP A 356 -2.45 -0.02 23.24
C TRP A 356 -1.34 -0.58 24.13
N TYR A 357 -0.15 0.00 24.09
CA TYR A 357 0.87 -0.25 25.11
C TYR A 357 0.79 0.83 26.18
N GLU A 358 0.58 0.43 27.44
CA GLU A 358 0.35 1.30 28.60
C GLU A 358 1.61 2.06 29.10
N GLU A 359 2.75 1.99 28.40
CA GLU A 359 4.05 2.37 28.98
C GLU A 359 4.57 3.79 28.67
N TYR A 360 3.83 4.65 27.96
CA TYR A 360 4.27 6.04 27.74
C TYR A 360 3.75 7.02 28.80
N GLN A 361 4.50 7.11 29.90
CA GLN A 361 4.39 8.16 30.92
C GLN A 361 5.23 9.38 30.53
N GLY A 362 4.62 10.37 29.86
CA GLY A 362 5.21 11.69 29.64
C GLY A 362 4.37 12.55 28.71
N LEU A 363 4.12 13.82 29.08
CA LEU A 363 3.44 14.82 28.23
C LEU A 363 4.31 15.11 26.99
N PRO A 364 3.87 14.82 25.73
CA PRO A 364 4.67 15.13 24.56
C PRO A 364 4.17 16.37 23.80
N ALA A 365 5.14 17.16 23.28
CA ALA A 365 5.03 18.21 22.25
C ALA A 365 4.28 19.54 22.61
N PRO A 366 4.60 20.69 21.97
CA PRO A 366 4.25 22.02 22.49
C PRO A 366 2.76 22.33 22.40
N ILE A 367 2.22 22.89 23.48
CA ILE A 367 0.84 23.36 23.59
C ILE A 367 0.62 24.55 22.65
N ARG A 368 -0.46 24.53 21.88
CA ARG A 368 -0.78 25.54 20.86
C ARG A 368 -2.09 26.27 21.20
N PRO A 369 -2.32 27.49 20.71
CA PRO A 369 -3.63 28.13 20.84
C PRO A 369 -4.67 27.43 19.96
N ILE A 370 -5.92 27.35 20.44
CA ILE A 370 -7.08 26.97 19.60
C ILE A 370 -7.37 28.12 18.63
N PRO A 371 -7.51 27.89 17.30
CA PRO A 371 -7.91 28.96 16.37
C PRO A 371 -9.21 29.62 16.82
N SER A 372 -9.22 30.96 16.91
CA SER A 372 -10.35 31.73 17.47
C SER A 372 -11.68 31.46 16.75
N SER A 373 -11.63 31.23 15.44
CA SER A 373 -12.79 30.86 14.62
C SER A 373 -13.36 29.47 14.96
N ILE A 374 -12.49 28.50 15.28
CA ILE A 374 -12.88 27.15 15.71
C ILE A 374 -13.40 27.18 17.14
N LEU A 375 -12.74 27.89 18.03
CA LEU A 375 -13.16 28.07 19.42
C LEU A 375 -14.57 28.69 19.50
N ALA A 376 -14.84 29.72 18.70
CA ALA A 376 -16.17 30.33 18.63
C ALA A 376 -17.26 29.32 18.24
N ARG A 377 -16.93 28.38 17.33
CA ARG A 377 -17.84 27.32 16.91
C ARG A 377 -18.00 26.23 17.97
N ILE A 378 -16.93 25.79 18.63
CA ILE A 378 -16.98 24.86 19.76
C ILE A 378 -17.84 25.43 20.90
N ARG A 379 -17.76 26.74 21.18
CA ARG A 379 -18.62 27.41 22.17
C ARG A 379 -20.09 27.44 21.76
N GLN A 380 -20.38 27.53 20.46
CA GLN A 380 -21.73 27.45 19.91
C GLN A 380 -22.30 26.03 19.94
N SER A 381 -21.47 25.00 20.06
CA SER A 381 -21.86 23.59 20.11
C SER A 381 -21.65 23.03 21.52
N LYS A 382 -22.53 23.39 22.45
CA LYS A 382 -22.29 23.27 23.91
C LYS A 382 -21.95 21.87 24.39
N ASN A 383 -22.52 20.84 23.76
CA ASN A 383 -22.36 19.45 24.15
C ASN A 383 -21.29 18.70 23.34
N LEU A 384 -20.65 19.35 22.35
CA LEU A 384 -19.66 18.71 21.49
C LEU A 384 -18.38 18.42 22.29
N ARG A 385 -18.10 17.14 22.49
CA ARG A 385 -16.94 16.64 23.24
C ARG A 385 -15.93 15.88 22.38
N LEU A 386 -16.33 15.41 21.20
CA LEU A 386 -15.51 14.57 20.34
C LEU A 386 -15.69 14.90 18.85
N ILE A 387 -14.57 15.07 18.14
CA ILE A 387 -14.52 15.19 16.67
C ILE A 387 -13.68 14.02 16.15
N LEU A 388 -14.20 13.22 15.23
CA LEU A 388 -13.53 12.02 14.72
C LEU A 388 -13.21 12.17 13.23
N PHE A 389 -12.06 11.60 12.83
CA PHE A 389 -11.57 11.61 11.45
C PHE A 389 -11.46 10.18 10.90
N PRO A 390 -12.59 9.48 10.68
CA PRO A 390 -12.60 8.14 10.10
C PRO A 390 -11.88 8.08 8.75
N THR A 391 -11.06 7.04 8.59
CA THR A 391 -10.38 6.70 7.32
C THR A 391 -11.21 5.78 6.44
N ASP A 392 -12.11 4.99 7.03
CA ASP A 392 -13.08 4.15 6.33
C ASP A 392 -14.50 4.36 6.90
N HIS A 393 -15.51 4.28 6.04
CA HIS A 393 -16.92 4.40 6.39
C HIS A 393 -17.44 3.21 7.21
N VAL A 394 -16.75 2.07 7.18
CA VAL A 394 -17.08 0.88 7.99
C VAL A 394 -16.79 1.11 9.47
N ASP A 395 -15.76 1.91 9.79
CA ASP A 395 -15.37 2.21 11.17
C ASP A 395 -16.48 2.99 11.91
N GLU A 396 -17.17 3.90 11.21
CA GLU A 396 -18.30 4.69 11.73
C GLU A 396 -19.54 3.85 12.07
N LEU A 397 -19.81 2.79 11.29
CA LEU A 397 -21.07 2.02 11.35
C LEU A 397 -21.16 1.03 12.52
N SER A 398 -20.04 0.66 13.12
CA SER A 398 -20.04 -0.17 14.33
C SER A 398 -20.55 0.57 15.58
N HIS A 399 -20.77 1.89 15.48
CA HIS A 399 -21.00 2.79 16.63
C HIS A 399 -22.47 3.14 16.87
N VAL A 400 -23.36 2.94 15.89
CA VAL A 400 -24.75 3.39 15.99
C VAL A 400 -25.69 2.23 16.36
N GLY A 401 -25.92 2.06 17.67
CA GLY A 401 -26.93 1.13 18.21
C GLY A 401 -26.39 -0.03 19.05
N GLY A 402 -25.07 -0.09 19.30
CA GLY A 402 -24.43 -1.01 20.26
C GLY A 402 -24.19 -0.37 21.63
N GLU A 403 -23.84 -1.19 22.63
CA GLU A 403 -23.46 -0.75 23.98
C GLU A 403 -22.47 0.43 23.94
N TYR A 404 -22.67 1.39 24.86
CA TYR A 404 -21.87 2.60 24.97
C TYR A 404 -20.37 2.25 25.06
N ARG A 405 -19.60 2.65 24.05
CA ARG A 405 -18.14 2.61 24.06
C ARG A 405 -17.60 3.95 24.57
N SER A 406 -16.49 3.91 25.30
CA SER A 406 -15.85 5.13 25.82
C SER A 406 -15.23 5.95 24.66
N ASP A 407 -15.00 7.26 24.85
CA ASP A 407 -14.39 8.09 23.81
C ASP A 407 -12.98 7.56 23.42
N GLN A 408 -12.28 6.96 24.39
CA GLN A 408 -11.02 6.24 24.16
C GLN A 408 -11.18 5.09 23.16
N GLU A 409 -12.16 4.20 23.34
CA GLU A 409 -12.43 3.07 22.43
C GLU A 409 -12.75 3.52 21.00
N ALA A 410 -13.47 4.64 20.85
CA ALA A 410 -13.72 5.25 19.55
C ALA A 410 -12.42 5.73 18.89
N LEU A 411 -11.53 6.39 19.64
CA LEU A 411 -10.21 6.79 19.15
C LEU A 411 -9.30 5.60 18.81
N LYS A 412 -9.34 4.51 19.59
CA LYS A 412 -8.58 3.27 19.26
C LYS A 412 -9.00 2.69 17.92
N THR A 413 -10.30 2.74 17.65
CA THR A 413 -10.89 2.15 16.45
C THR A 413 -10.60 3.01 15.22
N ILE A 414 -10.71 4.34 15.35
CA ILE A 414 -10.62 5.29 14.24
C ILE A 414 -9.19 5.77 13.97
N GLY A 415 -8.30 5.74 14.97
CA GLY A 415 -6.89 6.12 14.83
C GLY A 415 -6.61 7.63 14.76
N ARG A 416 -7.65 8.48 14.61
CA ARG A 416 -7.55 9.95 14.51
C ARG A 416 -8.77 10.69 15.07
N GLY A 417 -8.56 11.73 15.88
CA GLY A 417 -9.67 12.55 16.40
C GLY A 417 -9.22 13.73 17.25
N VAL A 418 -10.17 14.54 17.71
CA VAL A 418 -9.99 15.62 18.67
C VAL A 418 -10.96 15.42 19.82
N LEU A 419 -10.42 15.31 21.03
CA LEU A 419 -11.19 15.41 22.26
C LEU A 419 -11.30 16.86 22.69
N ILE A 420 -12.45 17.25 23.24
CA ILE A 420 -12.72 18.60 23.71
C ILE A 420 -13.13 18.54 25.18
N ARG A 421 -12.43 19.31 26.02
CA ARG A 421 -12.80 19.58 27.40
C ARG A 421 -13.08 21.05 27.64
N THR A 422 -14.16 21.35 28.36
CA THR A 422 -14.37 22.68 28.95
C THR A 422 -14.50 22.60 30.46
N TYR A 423 -13.80 23.50 31.15
CA TYR A 423 -13.91 23.72 32.58
C TYR A 423 -14.48 25.11 32.82
N THR A 424 -15.44 25.22 33.73
CA THR A 424 -16.08 26.48 34.08
C THR A 424 -15.85 26.81 35.55
N THR A 425 -15.71 28.10 35.84
CA THR A 425 -15.72 28.65 37.21
C THR A 425 -16.49 29.96 37.20
N THR A 426 -17.10 30.29 38.33
CA THR A 426 -17.72 31.60 38.53
C THR A 426 -16.78 32.46 39.34
N ASP A 427 -16.53 33.69 38.90
CA ASP A 427 -15.73 34.64 39.66
C ASP A 427 -16.53 35.28 40.81
N PRO A 428 -15.89 36.02 41.72
CA PRO A 428 -16.58 36.67 42.85
C PRO A 428 -17.62 37.73 42.45
N TYR A 429 -17.64 38.15 41.19
CA TYR A 429 -18.57 39.14 40.62
C TYR A 429 -19.72 38.49 39.85
N GLY A 430 -19.75 37.15 39.74
CA GLY A 430 -20.79 36.38 39.08
C GLY A 430 -20.52 36.10 37.59
N GLU A 431 -19.36 36.46 37.05
CA GLU A 431 -18.98 36.19 35.66
C GLU A 431 -18.45 34.75 35.52
N VAL A 432 -18.80 34.10 34.41
CA VAL A 432 -18.40 32.71 34.15
C VAL A 432 -17.13 32.68 33.31
N ASP A 433 -16.03 32.28 33.94
CA ASP A 433 -14.77 32.00 33.26
C ASP A 433 -14.79 30.59 32.67
N THR A 434 -14.34 30.44 31.42
CA THR A 434 -14.28 29.15 30.71
C THR A 434 -12.87 28.85 30.22
N PHE A 435 -12.31 27.74 30.70
CA PHE A 435 -11.10 27.12 30.17
C PHE A 435 -11.49 26.03 29.17
N THR A 436 -10.98 26.09 27.94
CA THR A 436 -11.19 25.08 26.90
C THR A 436 -9.86 24.41 26.57
N HIS A 437 -9.84 23.08 26.59
CA HIS A 437 -8.68 22.27 26.28
C HIS A 437 -9.04 21.19 25.26
N CYS A 438 -8.38 21.20 24.11
CA CYS A 438 -8.57 20.22 23.04
C CYS A 438 -7.32 19.34 22.89
N ARG A 439 -7.52 18.03 22.74
CA ARG A 439 -6.46 17.06 22.47
C ARG A 439 -6.67 16.43 21.12
N SER A 440 -5.74 16.66 20.19
CA SER A 440 -5.73 15.97 18.90
C SER A 440 -4.95 14.66 19.05
N TYR A 441 -5.53 13.56 18.62
CA TYR A 441 -4.91 12.25 18.51
C TYR A 441 -4.67 11.90 17.05
N SER A 442 -3.47 11.42 16.73
CA SER A 442 -3.15 10.82 15.44
C SER A 442 -2.15 9.68 15.62
N ALA A 443 -2.53 8.45 15.25
CA ALA A 443 -1.58 7.37 15.08
C ALA A 443 -0.71 7.63 13.83
N ARG A 444 0.61 7.83 13.99
CA ARG A 444 1.56 7.90 12.86
C ARG A 444 2.15 6.51 12.61
N HIS A 445 2.08 6.03 11.37
CA HIS A 445 2.76 4.79 10.97
C HIS A 445 4.18 5.11 10.52
N THR A 446 5.16 4.36 11.02
CA THR A 446 6.55 4.45 10.55
C THR A 446 6.87 3.41 9.47
N HIS A 447 6.13 2.30 9.40
CA HIS A 447 6.31 1.31 8.32
C HIS A 447 5.09 0.38 8.12
N VAL A 448 4.64 0.19 6.88
CA VAL A 448 3.65 -0.85 6.51
C VAL A 448 4.32 -1.80 5.52
N SER A 449 4.56 -3.05 5.91
CA SER A 449 4.96 -4.11 4.98
C SER A 449 4.07 -5.34 5.17
N ASN A 450 3.61 -5.94 4.07
CA ASN A 450 2.90 -7.23 4.05
C ASN A 450 1.79 -7.39 5.11
N ALA A 451 0.84 -6.44 5.16
CA ALA A 451 -0.31 -6.45 6.07
C ALA A 451 0.01 -6.45 7.58
N GLN A 452 1.27 -6.15 7.97
CA GLN A 452 1.67 -5.93 9.35
C GLN A 452 2.23 -4.52 9.52
N VAL A 453 1.72 -3.81 10.53
CA VAL A 453 2.23 -2.49 10.93
C VAL A 453 3.34 -2.67 11.94
N TYR A 454 4.51 -2.17 11.60
CA TYR A 454 5.63 -2.07 12.52
C TYR A 454 5.69 -0.62 13.00
N HIS A 455 5.45 -0.44 14.29
CA HIS A 455 5.53 0.82 15.04
C HIS A 455 4.54 1.92 14.61
N ALA A 456 3.43 2.02 15.37
CA ALA A 456 2.64 3.23 15.44
C ALA A 456 3.19 4.10 16.58
N GLU A 457 3.61 5.32 16.27
CA GLU A 457 3.88 6.33 17.30
C GLU A 457 2.58 7.11 17.55
N ASP A 458 2.09 7.08 18.79
CA ASP A 458 0.95 7.88 19.22
C ASP A 458 1.36 9.35 19.27
N VAL A 459 0.82 10.17 18.35
CA VAL A 459 1.08 11.62 18.36
C VAL A 459 -0.13 12.33 18.96
N TRP A 460 0.07 12.83 20.18
CA TRP A 460 -0.86 13.74 20.85
C TRP A 460 -0.47 15.20 20.57
N GLY A 461 -1.44 16.03 20.23
CA GLY A 461 -1.30 17.47 20.11
C GLY A 461 -2.24 18.18 21.09
N GLU A 462 -1.68 19.10 21.88
CA GLU A 462 -2.41 19.80 22.95
C GLU A 462 -2.76 21.24 22.53
N TYR A 463 -4.02 21.66 22.74
CA TYR A 463 -4.49 23.00 22.38
C TYR A 463 -5.33 23.65 23.47
N THR A 464 -4.97 24.85 23.92
CA THR A 464 -5.58 25.47 25.10
C THR A 464 -6.09 26.88 24.85
N ASP A 465 -7.12 27.25 25.60
CA ASP A 465 -7.71 28.59 25.61
C ASP A 465 -8.37 28.88 26.97
N PHE A 466 -8.14 30.06 27.54
CA PHE A 466 -8.91 30.60 28.66
C PHE A 466 -9.55 31.91 28.23
N ASN A 467 -10.89 31.95 28.18
CA ASN A 467 -11.66 33.13 27.78
C ASN A 467 -11.21 33.79 26.45
N GLY A 468 -10.68 33.02 25.51
CA GLY A 468 -10.21 33.53 24.20
C GLY A 468 -8.72 33.89 24.16
N LYS A 469 -7.94 33.57 25.19
CA LYS A 469 -6.49 33.79 25.24
C LYS A 469 -5.72 32.49 25.51
N TYR A 470 -4.51 32.41 24.94
CA TYR A 470 -3.58 31.29 25.11
C TYR A 470 -3.16 31.11 26.58
N VAL A 471 -3.01 29.86 27.01
CA VAL A 471 -2.57 29.48 28.35
C VAL A 471 -1.30 28.63 28.26
N ASN A 472 -0.27 28.98 29.03
CA ASN A 472 1.03 28.31 29.06
C ASN A 472 0.93 26.88 29.63
N ALA A 473 1.87 26.02 29.24
CA ALA A 473 2.05 24.64 29.66
C ALA A 473 2.12 24.43 31.18
N SER A 474 2.79 25.33 31.87
CA SER A 474 2.95 25.33 33.34
C SER A 474 1.60 25.31 34.06
N VAL A 475 0.60 25.98 33.50
CA VAL A 475 -0.73 26.10 34.09
C VAL A 475 -1.55 24.81 33.94
N LEU A 476 -1.36 24.03 32.86
CA LEU A 476 -2.05 22.73 32.72
C LEU A 476 -1.60 21.70 33.75
N GLY A 477 -0.29 21.66 34.04
CA GLY A 477 0.23 20.75 35.07
C GLY A 477 -0.40 20.99 36.44
N GLU A 478 -0.58 22.26 36.82
CA GLU A 478 -1.25 22.64 38.07
C GLU A 478 -2.77 22.41 38.00
N VAL A 479 -3.42 22.69 36.86
CA VAL A 479 -4.85 22.35 36.68
C VAL A 479 -5.10 20.86 36.92
N TYR A 480 -4.30 19.97 36.32
CA TYR A 480 -4.43 18.52 36.48
C TYR A 480 -4.11 18.01 37.88
N LYS A 481 -3.04 18.52 38.47
CA LYS A 481 -2.63 18.19 39.84
C LYS A 481 -3.70 18.55 40.86
N VAL A 482 -4.35 19.70 40.68
CA VAL A 482 -5.41 20.18 41.58
C VAL A 482 -6.76 19.51 41.28
N SER A 483 -7.05 19.15 40.02
CA SER A 483 -8.26 18.39 39.66
C SER A 483 -8.17 16.89 40.01
N GLY A 484 -7.04 16.42 40.55
CA GLY A 484 -6.81 15.02 40.90
C GLY A 484 -6.67 14.09 39.69
N GLU A 485 -6.34 14.65 38.53
CA GLU A 485 -6.12 13.88 37.30
C GLU A 485 -4.63 13.52 37.20
N GLU A 486 -4.25 12.33 37.67
CA GLU A 486 -2.90 11.79 37.50
C GLU A 486 -2.70 11.29 36.06
N GLY A 487 -2.49 12.20 35.12
CA GLY A 487 -2.05 11.87 33.75
C GLY A 487 -3.00 12.26 32.63
N MET A 488 -2.56 11.92 31.40
CA MET A 488 -3.22 12.24 30.14
C MET A 488 -4.67 11.75 30.09
N TRP A 489 -5.65 12.65 29.92
CA TRP A 489 -7.07 12.29 29.87
C TRP A 489 -7.52 11.77 28.49
N THR A 490 -8.30 10.69 28.46
CA THR A 490 -8.74 10.02 27.21
C THR A 490 -10.22 10.19 26.89
N GLU A 491 -10.97 10.90 27.75
CA GLU A 491 -12.41 11.13 27.62
C GLU A 491 -12.71 12.63 27.49
N GLY A 492 -13.55 13.03 26.52
CA GLY A 492 -14.02 14.41 26.38
C GLY A 492 -14.98 14.80 27.51
N GLY A 493 -15.20 16.10 27.72
CA GLY A 493 -16.05 16.56 28.82
C GLY A 493 -16.49 18.01 28.67
N ARG A 494 -17.70 18.36 29.11
CA ARG A 494 -18.21 19.74 29.01
C ARG A 494 -18.62 20.25 30.38
N ASP A 495 -18.32 21.52 30.61
CA ASP A 495 -18.69 22.28 31.81
C ASP A 495 -18.27 21.60 33.12
N LEU A 496 -17.06 21.03 33.11
CA LEU A 496 -16.44 20.45 34.29
C LEU A 496 -16.13 21.56 35.30
N GLN A 497 -16.34 21.31 36.60
CA GLN A 497 -15.99 22.32 37.60
C GLN A 497 -14.47 22.50 37.67
N MET A 498 -14.02 23.74 37.52
CA MET A 498 -12.62 24.10 37.74
C MET A 498 -12.38 24.28 39.24
N PRO A 499 -11.36 23.63 39.83
CA PRO A 499 -11.02 23.84 41.24
C PRO A 499 -10.62 25.31 41.51
N GLU A 500 -11.07 25.91 42.62
CA GLU A 500 -10.83 27.33 42.95
C GLU A 500 -9.35 27.72 42.96
N GLN A 501 -8.47 26.80 43.38
CA GLN A 501 -7.01 27.00 43.43
C GLN A 501 -6.36 27.04 42.03
N SER A 502 -6.97 26.38 41.03
CA SER A 502 -6.52 26.41 39.63
C SER A 502 -6.91 27.72 38.94
N CYS A 503 -7.99 28.37 39.38
CA CYS A 503 -8.43 29.69 38.90
C CYS A 503 -7.45 30.81 39.23
N THR A 504 -6.79 30.73 40.39
CA THR A 504 -5.73 31.68 40.78
C THR A 504 -4.47 31.53 39.93
N ALA A 505 -4.10 30.30 39.52
CA ALA A 505 -2.94 30.05 38.67
C ALA A 505 -3.16 30.49 37.21
N THR A 506 -4.36 30.26 36.64
CA THR A 506 -4.71 30.75 35.30
C THR A 506 -4.81 32.28 35.23
N LYS A 507 -5.18 32.95 36.33
CA LYS A 507 -5.26 34.41 36.43
C LYS A 507 -3.92 35.09 36.74
N SER A 508 -2.95 34.43 37.40
CA SER A 508 -1.66 35.04 37.76
C SER A 508 -0.74 35.29 36.56
N ASP A 509 -0.72 34.38 35.57
CA ASP A 509 0.06 34.56 34.32
C ASP A 509 -0.54 35.63 33.39
N TYR A 510 -1.79 36.05 33.63
CA TYR A 510 -2.46 37.11 32.87
C TYR A 510 -1.83 38.50 33.07
N PHE A 511 -0.94 38.64 34.07
CA PHE A 511 -0.32 39.91 34.48
C PHE A 511 1.20 39.99 34.31
N SER A 512 1.88 38.96 33.83
CA SER A 512 3.34 38.96 33.63
C SER A 512 3.73 38.61 32.20
N CYS A 513 3.53 39.55 31.27
CA CYS A 513 4.29 39.57 30.02
C CYS A 513 5.51 40.49 30.21
N SER A 514 6.65 39.91 30.57
CA SER A 514 7.95 40.52 30.27
C SER A 514 8.67 39.64 29.25
N PHE A 515 9.11 40.28 28.17
CA PHE A 515 10.14 39.78 27.27
C PHE A 515 11.40 39.44 28.07
N ASP A 516 12.17 38.48 27.55
CA ASP A 516 13.40 37.91 28.08
C ASP A 516 13.20 36.70 29.00
N ASP A 517 13.20 35.51 28.39
CA ASP A 517 14.06 34.45 28.92
C ASP A 517 14.51 33.49 27.82
N THR A 518 15.80 33.62 27.50
CA THR A 518 16.59 32.75 26.65
C THR A 518 17.03 31.53 27.45
N SER A 519 16.21 30.48 27.51
CA SER A 519 16.68 29.12 27.81
C SER A 519 15.57 28.11 27.49
N ASN A 520 15.92 27.00 26.86
CA ASN A 520 15.05 25.87 26.43
C ASN A 520 14.54 25.86 24.98
N GLU A 521 15.23 26.51 24.03
CA GLU A 521 14.91 26.41 22.59
C GLU A 521 15.59 25.26 21.82
N GLU A 522 16.47 24.45 22.42
CA GLU A 522 17.30 23.50 21.65
C GLU A 522 16.68 22.11 21.41
N GLU A 523 15.68 21.66 22.18
CA GLU A 523 15.07 20.31 21.97
C GLU A 523 13.76 20.32 21.17
N LEU A 524 13.08 21.47 21.02
CA LEU A 524 11.77 21.56 20.35
C LEU A 524 11.82 22.01 18.88
N LYS A 525 12.98 22.47 18.38
CA LYS A 525 13.14 22.99 17.01
C LYS A 525 13.49 21.93 15.96
N GLN A 526 13.82 20.70 16.36
CA GLN A 526 14.18 19.65 15.40
C GLN A 526 12.96 19.07 14.65
N ASP A 527 11.82 18.88 15.31
CA ASP A 527 10.67 18.21 14.67
C ASP A 527 9.77 19.13 13.82
N LEU A 528 9.57 20.39 14.22
CA LEU A 528 8.63 21.29 13.51
C LEU A 528 9.18 21.76 12.16
N PHE A 529 10.51 21.96 12.07
CA PHE A 529 11.18 22.35 10.83
C PHE A 529 11.33 21.18 9.87
N ASP A 530 11.44 19.94 10.36
CA ASP A 530 11.43 18.74 9.52
C ASP A 530 10.04 18.45 8.92
N ASP A 531 8.97 18.60 9.70
CA ASP A 531 7.60 18.40 9.22
C ASP A 531 7.15 19.47 8.20
N LEU A 532 7.59 20.73 8.36
CA LEU A 532 7.34 21.81 7.37
C LEU A 532 8.26 21.72 6.14
N ALA A 533 9.52 21.31 6.31
CA ALA A 533 10.45 21.10 5.19
C ALA A 533 10.00 19.98 4.25
N ARG A 534 9.33 18.94 4.79
CA ARG A 534 8.76 17.85 3.99
C ARG A 534 7.51 18.23 3.19
N THR A 535 6.89 19.37 3.49
CA THR A 535 5.59 19.77 2.89
C THR A 535 5.64 21.11 2.15
N HIS A 536 6.58 22.00 2.47
CA HIS A 536 6.68 23.35 1.88
C HIS A 536 8.07 23.62 1.30
N SER A 537 8.11 23.87 -0.02
CA SER A 537 9.31 24.13 -0.83
C SER A 537 10.35 25.06 -0.19
N GLY A 538 9.90 26.24 0.23
CA GLY A 538 10.78 27.26 0.83
C GLY A 538 11.36 26.92 2.20
N ALA A 539 10.65 26.13 3.03
CA ALA A 539 11.12 25.82 4.38
C ALA A 539 12.33 24.88 4.36
N TRP A 540 12.37 23.93 3.42
CA TRP A 540 13.49 23.01 3.29
C TRP A 540 14.73 23.63 2.64
N ALA A 541 14.51 24.51 1.67
CA ALA A 541 15.56 25.31 1.06
C ALA A 541 16.26 26.16 2.15
N LEU A 542 15.48 26.85 2.98
CA LEU A 542 16.01 27.62 4.12
C LEU A 542 16.71 26.73 5.17
N LYS A 543 16.20 25.52 5.43
CA LYS A 543 16.86 24.55 6.32
C LYS A 543 18.21 24.10 5.77
N SER A 544 18.29 23.75 4.48
CA SER A 544 19.54 23.39 3.80
C SER A 544 20.56 24.54 3.88
N GLN A 545 20.10 25.78 3.68
CA GLN A 545 20.94 26.96 3.80
C GLN A 545 21.43 27.18 5.23
N ALA A 546 20.56 27.04 6.24
CA ALA A 546 20.92 27.18 7.65
C ALA A 546 21.91 26.11 8.09
N LEU A 547 21.72 24.86 7.64
CA LEU A 547 22.63 23.74 7.95
C LEU A 547 24.02 23.96 7.34
N LEU A 548 24.09 24.38 6.08
CA LEU A 548 25.37 24.74 5.44
C LEU A 548 26.04 25.93 6.11
N PHE A 549 25.26 26.96 6.48
CA PHE A 549 25.78 28.11 7.20
C PHE A 549 26.36 27.71 8.57
N HIS A 550 25.63 26.91 9.35
CA HIS A 550 26.09 26.44 10.65
C HIS A 550 27.32 25.53 10.53
N LEU A 551 27.32 24.60 9.57
CA LEU A 551 28.47 23.75 9.31
C LEU A 551 29.71 24.57 8.94
N ASN A 552 29.56 25.55 8.04
CA ASN A 552 30.67 26.43 7.66
C ASN A 552 31.16 27.26 8.85
N TYR A 553 30.26 27.82 9.66
CA TYR A 553 30.61 28.56 10.87
C TYR A 553 31.41 27.71 11.88
N LEU A 554 30.99 26.45 12.11
CA LEU A 554 31.70 25.53 13.00
C LEU A 554 33.11 25.18 12.49
N LEU A 555 33.30 25.19 11.17
CA LEU A 555 34.58 24.88 10.53
C LEU A 555 35.49 26.10 10.42
N GLU A 556 34.96 27.30 10.26
CA GLU A 556 35.71 28.56 10.30
C GLU A 556 36.34 28.82 11.67
N ARG A 557 35.67 28.39 12.76
CA ARG A 557 36.22 28.51 14.12
C ARG A 557 37.53 27.74 14.31
N TYR A 558 37.75 26.68 13.52
CA TYR A 558 38.95 25.86 13.55
C TYR A 558 39.29 25.37 12.14
N GLU A 559 39.88 26.24 11.33
CA GLU A 559 40.19 26.01 9.90
C GLU A 559 40.86 24.66 9.59
N TRP A 560 41.73 24.16 10.49
CA TRP A 560 42.36 22.85 10.31
C TRP A 560 41.36 21.70 10.14
N ARG A 561 40.12 21.81 10.67
CA ARG A 561 39.07 20.80 10.55
C ARG A 561 38.63 20.58 9.10
N LYS A 562 38.65 21.63 8.27
CA LYS A 562 38.33 21.53 6.83
C LYS A 562 39.25 20.55 6.10
N SER A 563 40.49 20.41 6.58
CA SER A 563 41.46 19.46 5.99
C SER A 563 41.17 17.98 6.29
N TYR A 564 40.24 17.66 7.20
CA TYR A 564 39.85 16.29 7.55
C TYR A 564 38.60 15.78 6.78
N PHE A 565 37.86 16.66 6.10
CA PHE A 565 36.67 16.27 5.34
C PHE A 565 37.07 15.54 4.04
N LYS A 566 37.00 14.20 4.07
CA LYS A 566 37.25 13.34 2.90
C LYS A 566 35.98 12.93 2.17
N ARG A 567 34.84 12.88 2.85
CA ARG A 567 33.56 12.42 2.30
C ARG A 567 32.46 13.36 2.74
N LEU A 568 31.63 13.77 1.80
CA LEU A 568 30.47 14.62 2.04
C LEU A 568 29.26 14.03 1.33
N THR A 569 28.21 13.73 2.09
CA THR A 569 26.91 13.31 1.57
C THR A 569 25.88 14.33 2.02
N LEU A 570 25.11 14.87 1.07
CA LEU A 570 24.09 15.86 1.32
C LEU A 570 22.77 15.40 0.69
N ASP A 571 21.75 15.30 1.52
CA ASP A 571 20.38 15.08 1.09
C ASP A 571 19.69 16.45 1.02
N LEU A 572 19.47 16.95 -0.19
CA LEU A 572 18.99 18.30 -0.47
C LEU A 572 17.71 18.27 -1.31
N ARG A 573 17.03 19.40 -1.45
CA ARG A 573 16.06 19.62 -2.53
C ARG A 573 16.79 20.10 -3.80
N HIS A 574 16.16 20.02 -4.97
CA HIS A 574 16.78 20.48 -6.24
C HIS A 574 17.20 21.97 -6.25
N GLU A 575 16.69 22.76 -5.30
CA GLU A 575 17.12 24.13 -4.99
C GLU A 575 18.31 24.11 -4.01
N ILE A 576 19.52 24.20 -4.53
CA ILE A 576 20.78 24.09 -3.78
C ILE A 576 21.19 25.48 -3.27
N PRO A 577 21.52 25.67 -1.98
CA PRO A 577 22.00 26.95 -1.47
C PRO A 577 23.28 27.40 -2.18
N ARG A 578 23.33 28.64 -2.68
CA ARG A 578 24.50 29.17 -3.41
C ARG A 578 25.80 29.11 -2.61
N GLY A 579 25.71 29.23 -1.28
CA GLY A 579 26.86 29.12 -0.37
C GLY A 579 27.56 27.76 -0.38
N LEU A 580 26.93 26.71 -0.92
CA LEU A 580 27.57 25.40 -1.09
C LEU A 580 28.80 25.47 -2.01
N VAL A 581 28.80 26.38 -3.01
CA VAL A 581 29.94 26.56 -3.92
C VAL A 581 31.20 26.91 -3.15
N ASP A 582 31.12 27.94 -2.31
CA ASP A 582 32.26 28.45 -1.56
C ASP A 582 32.68 27.45 -0.47
N PHE A 583 31.69 26.77 0.14
CA PHE A 583 31.96 25.69 1.08
C PHE A 583 32.77 24.56 0.45
N LEU A 584 32.35 24.03 -0.70
CA LEU A 584 33.07 22.95 -1.40
C LEU A 584 34.49 23.38 -1.79
N LYS A 585 34.68 24.62 -2.26
CA LYS A 585 36.02 25.17 -2.56
C LYS A 585 36.93 25.24 -1.33
N SER A 586 36.35 25.39 -0.14
CA SER A 586 37.08 25.45 1.12
C SER A 586 37.53 24.09 1.67
N LEU A 587 37.16 22.97 1.03
CA LEU A 587 37.48 21.60 1.49
C LEU A 587 38.63 20.97 0.67
N PRO A 588 39.90 21.18 1.06
CA PRO A 588 41.06 20.76 0.26
C PRO A 588 41.32 19.25 0.25
N SER A 589 40.62 18.48 1.08
CA SER A 589 40.81 17.02 1.24
C SER A 589 39.61 16.19 0.76
N LEU A 590 38.60 16.82 0.15
CA LEU A 590 37.38 16.12 -0.25
C LEU A 590 37.68 15.12 -1.39
N GLU A 591 37.42 13.84 -1.14
CA GLU A 591 37.63 12.73 -2.08
C GLU A 591 36.31 12.16 -2.61
N LYS A 592 35.22 12.23 -1.84
CA LYS A 592 33.89 11.74 -2.23
C LYS A 592 32.77 12.74 -1.96
N LEU A 593 31.94 13.00 -2.96
CA LEU A 593 30.76 13.85 -2.90
C LEU A 593 29.52 13.06 -3.33
N SER A 594 28.47 13.08 -2.52
CA SER A 594 27.16 12.51 -2.83
C SER A 594 26.09 13.60 -2.63
N LEU A 595 25.32 13.88 -3.67
CA LEU A 595 24.20 14.81 -3.68
C LEU A 595 22.91 14.03 -4.03
N ASN A 596 22.08 13.79 -3.02
CA ASN A 596 20.84 13.07 -3.18
C ASN A 596 19.67 14.05 -3.13
N PHE A 597 18.66 13.78 -3.95
CA PHE A 597 17.42 14.53 -3.94
C PHE A 597 16.25 13.54 -3.74
N PRO A 598 15.33 13.82 -2.80
CA PRO A 598 14.19 12.95 -2.52
C PRO A 598 13.18 12.93 -3.68
N GLU A 599 12.47 11.81 -3.83
CA GLU A 599 11.47 11.60 -4.89
C GLU A 599 10.24 12.50 -4.69
N TYR A 600 9.93 13.36 -5.67
CA TYR A 600 8.73 14.18 -5.67
C TYR A 600 7.99 14.11 -7.02
N PRO A 601 6.65 14.12 -7.03
CA PRO A 601 5.88 14.22 -8.26
C PRO A 601 6.23 15.52 -8.99
N SER A 602 6.77 15.37 -10.20
CA SER A 602 7.25 16.42 -11.11
C SER A 602 6.31 17.62 -11.31
N SER A 603 5.02 17.46 -11.04
CA SER A 603 4.00 18.51 -11.13
C SER A 603 4.16 19.62 -10.08
N LEU A 604 5.05 19.47 -9.10
CA LEU A 604 5.37 20.48 -8.09
C LEU A 604 6.70 21.21 -8.34
N LEU A 605 7.38 20.91 -9.46
CA LEU A 605 8.68 21.49 -9.82
C LEU A 605 8.57 22.75 -10.70
N ASP A 606 7.38 23.36 -10.80
CA ASP A 606 7.16 24.55 -11.62
C ASP A 606 7.88 25.80 -11.06
N ASP A 607 8.81 26.31 -11.88
CA ASP A 607 9.37 27.67 -12.10
C ASP A 607 9.68 28.66 -10.95
N HIS A 608 9.43 28.35 -9.69
CA HIS A 608 9.76 29.26 -8.58
C HIS A 608 11.23 29.15 -8.15
N ARG A 609 12.15 29.80 -8.88
CA ARG A 609 13.54 29.99 -8.43
C ARG A 609 13.57 30.88 -7.18
N LEU A 610 13.81 30.28 -6.02
CA LEU A 610 14.01 31.03 -4.78
C LEU A 610 15.31 31.86 -4.85
N PRO A 611 15.30 33.16 -4.50
CA PRO A 611 16.51 33.97 -4.44
C PRO A 611 17.55 33.36 -3.50
N GLY A 612 18.80 33.24 -3.96
CA GLY A 612 19.89 32.64 -3.17
C GLY A 612 20.11 31.15 -3.38
N PHE A 613 19.26 30.49 -4.17
CA PHE A 613 19.36 29.08 -4.52
C PHE A 613 19.73 28.89 -6.00
N ILE A 614 20.46 27.83 -6.29
CA ILE A 614 20.96 27.45 -7.61
C ILE A 614 20.59 25.99 -7.92
N ASN A 615 20.62 25.58 -9.18
CA ASN A 615 20.45 24.18 -9.56
C ASN A 615 21.80 23.44 -9.62
N CYS A 616 21.76 22.12 -9.77
CA CYS A 616 22.95 21.27 -9.84
C CYS A 616 23.90 21.68 -10.98
N LEU A 617 23.37 22.03 -12.16
CA LEU A 617 24.16 22.55 -13.27
C LEU A 617 24.96 23.79 -12.87
N THR A 618 24.30 24.79 -12.29
CA THR A 618 24.92 26.06 -11.90
C THR A 618 25.95 25.86 -10.76
N LEU A 619 25.71 24.91 -9.86
CA LEU A 619 26.67 24.52 -8.81
C LEU A 619 27.99 24.07 -9.44
N PHE A 620 27.96 23.08 -10.33
CA PHE A 620 29.16 22.56 -10.96
C PHE A 620 29.79 23.57 -11.93
N GLN A 621 29.01 24.32 -12.71
CA GLN A 621 29.54 25.42 -13.53
C GLN A 621 30.34 26.44 -12.70
N SER A 622 29.92 26.70 -11.46
CA SER A 622 30.62 27.62 -10.55
C SER A 622 31.93 27.04 -9.98
N LEU A 623 32.07 25.71 -9.98
CA LEU A 623 33.26 24.98 -9.57
C LEU A 623 34.27 24.79 -10.73
N GLU A 624 33.87 24.95 -11.99
CA GLU A 624 34.76 24.80 -13.15
C GLU A 624 35.99 25.73 -13.09
N LYS A 625 35.83 26.93 -12.52
CA LYS A 625 36.93 27.91 -12.35
C LYS A 625 37.90 27.54 -11.23
N THR A 626 37.50 26.66 -10.31
CA THR A 626 38.30 26.24 -9.16
C THR A 626 38.07 24.73 -8.94
N PRO A 627 38.62 23.87 -9.81
CA PRO A 627 38.31 22.45 -9.81
C PRO A 627 38.69 21.76 -8.51
N LEU A 628 37.92 20.75 -8.13
CA LEU A 628 38.14 19.92 -6.94
C LEU A 628 39.07 18.75 -7.31
N ASP A 629 40.37 19.02 -7.41
CA ASP A 629 41.36 18.07 -7.96
C ASP A 629 41.49 16.75 -7.19
N ARG A 630 41.11 16.71 -5.90
CA ARG A 630 41.13 15.50 -5.07
C ARG A 630 39.85 14.69 -5.13
N LEU A 631 38.79 15.21 -5.73
CA LEU A 631 37.49 14.55 -5.82
C LEU A 631 37.58 13.36 -6.79
N LYS A 632 37.46 12.15 -6.23
CA LYS A 632 37.57 10.87 -6.94
C LYS A 632 36.21 10.23 -7.18
N ASP A 633 35.27 10.41 -6.26
CA ASP A 633 33.96 9.76 -6.29
C ASP A 633 32.85 10.80 -6.28
N VAL A 634 31.99 10.74 -7.30
CA VAL A 634 30.84 11.64 -7.44
C VAL A 634 29.58 10.82 -7.63
N GLU A 635 28.59 11.07 -6.78
CA GLU A 635 27.26 10.47 -6.83
C GLU A 635 26.25 11.61 -6.84
N VAL A 636 25.47 11.70 -7.91
CA VAL A 636 24.53 12.80 -8.11
C VAL A 636 23.23 12.28 -8.66
N TYR A 637 22.12 12.69 -8.03
CA TYR A 637 20.79 12.47 -8.55
C TYR A 637 20.37 13.66 -9.45
N LEU A 638 19.89 13.42 -10.67
CA LEU A 638 19.59 14.44 -11.67
C LEU A 638 18.13 14.38 -12.11
N VAL A 639 17.52 15.56 -12.31
CA VAL A 639 16.12 15.67 -12.78
C VAL A 639 16.02 16.44 -14.10
N TYR A 640 16.85 17.46 -14.31
CA TYR A 640 16.92 18.26 -15.55
C TYR A 640 18.37 18.51 -15.96
N ASP A 641 18.58 18.97 -17.19
CA ASP A 641 19.87 19.43 -17.73
C ASP A 641 21.03 18.42 -17.56
N TRP A 642 20.74 17.12 -17.66
CA TRP A 642 21.71 16.07 -17.34
C TRP A 642 23.00 16.19 -18.16
N ASN A 643 22.89 16.40 -19.48
CA ASN A 643 24.03 16.47 -20.39
C ASN A 643 25.02 17.56 -19.95
N ASP A 644 24.52 18.80 -19.80
CA ASP A 644 25.34 19.93 -19.39
C ASP A 644 25.86 19.75 -17.97
N THR A 645 25.05 19.19 -17.06
CA THR A 645 25.45 18.98 -15.66
C THR A 645 26.59 17.98 -15.56
N ILE A 646 26.53 16.87 -16.30
CA ILE A 646 27.58 15.85 -16.32
C ILE A 646 28.88 16.42 -16.92
N LEU A 647 28.78 17.21 -18.00
CA LEU A 647 29.95 17.88 -18.56
C LEU A 647 30.59 18.84 -17.54
N SER A 648 29.78 19.61 -16.81
CA SER A 648 30.25 20.48 -15.74
C SER A 648 30.84 19.72 -14.55
N ILE A 649 30.29 18.56 -14.18
CA ILE A 649 30.89 17.65 -13.17
C ILE A 649 32.28 17.22 -13.62
N ILE A 650 32.41 16.74 -14.85
CA ILE A 650 33.68 16.29 -15.40
C ILE A 650 34.69 17.43 -15.36
N ARG A 651 34.31 18.65 -15.79
CA ARG A 651 35.18 19.84 -15.76
C ARG A 651 35.60 20.22 -14.34
N SER A 652 34.70 20.10 -13.38
CA SER A 652 34.92 20.45 -11.97
C SER A 652 35.72 19.40 -11.19
N ALA A 653 35.71 18.13 -11.62
CA ALA A 653 36.39 17.02 -10.97
C ALA A 653 37.30 16.27 -11.96
N PRO A 654 38.45 16.85 -12.34
CA PRO A 654 39.28 16.33 -13.42
C PRO A 654 39.89 14.94 -13.15
N ASN A 655 40.11 14.59 -11.87
CA ASN A 655 40.71 13.32 -11.45
C ASN A 655 39.68 12.28 -10.96
N MET A 656 38.40 12.48 -11.33
CA MET A 656 37.31 11.58 -10.95
C MET A 656 37.55 10.16 -11.47
N ARG A 657 37.35 9.18 -10.59
CA ARG A 657 37.48 7.74 -10.85
C ARG A 657 36.14 7.04 -10.89
N ASN A 658 35.17 7.48 -10.10
CA ASN A 658 33.85 6.86 -10.03
C ASN A 658 32.77 7.93 -10.21
N LEU A 659 31.87 7.69 -11.16
CA LEU A 659 30.70 8.54 -11.41
C LEU A 659 29.43 7.69 -11.32
N ARG A 660 28.54 8.03 -10.39
CA ARG A 660 27.19 7.49 -10.28
C ARG A 660 26.18 8.59 -10.57
N ILE A 661 25.27 8.29 -11.50
CA ILE A 661 24.20 9.18 -11.93
C ILE A 661 22.88 8.46 -11.69
N ASP A 662 22.09 9.01 -10.79
CA ASP A 662 20.74 8.55 -10.50
C ASP A 662 19.74 9.60 -11.02
N GLY A 663 18.46 9.26 -11.17
CA GLY A 663 17.44 10.24 -11.54
C GLY A 663 16.06 9.63 -11.74
N GLN A 664 15.08 10.47 -12.08
CA GLN A 664 13.68 10.07 -12.32
C GLN A 664 13.15 10.72 -13.60
N THR A 665 13.08 9.93 -14.67
CA THR A 665 12.74 10.35 -16.04
C THR A 665 11.24 10.27 -16.32
N LEU A 666 10.47 9.71 -15.38
CA LEU A 666 9.11 9.23 -15.65
C LEU A 666 7.99 10.25 -15.53
N HIS A 667 8.23 11.37 -14.86
CA HIS A 667 7.14 12.27 -14.51
C HIS A 667 7.25 13.65 -15.17
N THR A 668 8.40 14.03 -15.74
CA THR A 668 8.55 15.36 -16.32
C THR A 668 7.84 15.46 -17.67
N LYS A 669 6.66 16.11 -17.70
CA LYS A 669 5.90 16.46 -18.91
C LYS A 669 6.65 17.42 -19.86
N GLN A 670 7.85 17.85 -19.51
CA GLN A 670 8.64 18.85 -20.23
C GLN A 670 9.81 18.21 -20.97
N PHE A 671 9.53 17.36 -21.97
CA PHE A 671 10.55 16.84 -22.91
C PHE A 671 11.03 17.89 -23.95
N LYS A 672 10.82 19.19 -23.72
CA LYS A 672 10.80 20.17 -24.82
C LYS A 672 12.15 20.71 -25.31
N LEU A 673 13.28 20.53 -24.61
CA LEU A 673 14.56 21.11 -25.07
C LEU A 673 15.76 20.25 -24.61
N PHE A 674 15.93 19.05 -25.17
CA PHE A 674 17.23 18.37 -25.06
C PHE A 674 18.12 18.82 -26.22
N ASN A 675 19.16 19.61 -25.92
CA ASN A 675 20.17 20.01 -26.90
C ASN A 675 20.89 18.77 -27.45
N GLN A 676 20.88 18.63 -28.77
CA GLN A 676 21.56 17.53 -29.48
C GLN A 676 23.07 17.77 -29.67
N ASP A 677 23.54 19.02 -29.53
CA ASP A 677 24.94 19.39 -29.71
C ASP A 677 25.71 19.28 -28.39
N ILE A 678 26.44 18.17 -28.24
CA ILE A 678 27.39 17.99 -27.14
C ILE A 678 28.76 18.45 -27.61
N GLN A 679 29.37 19.39 -26.88
CA GLN A 679 30.78 19.70 -27.05
C GLN A 679 31.60 18.44 -26.73
N SER A 680 32.38 17.96 -27.71
CA SER A 680 33.24 16.80 -27.52
C SER A 680 34.17 16.99 -26.31
N ILE A 681 34.30 15.95 -25.49
CA ILE A 681 35.25 15.96 -24.37
C ILE A 681 36.66 15.84 -24.95
N GLN A 682 37.40 16.95 -24.97
CA GLN A 682 38.72 17.03 -25.63
C GLN A 682 39.88 16.42 -24.83
N ARG A 683 39.63 15.87 -23.63
CA ARG A 683 40.66 15.31 -22.75
C ARG A 683 40.36 13.87 -22.36
N GLU A 684 41.41 13.10 -22.09
CA GLU A 684 41.26 11.78 -21.47
C GLU A 684 40.83 11.91 -20.00
N LEU A 685 39.96 11.00 -19.57
CA LEU A 685 39.38 10.92 -18.23
C LEU A 685 39.97 9.73 -17.48
N ASN A 686 40.23 9.92 -16.19
CA ASN A 686 40.72 8.87 -15.28
C ASN A 686 39.60 7.99 -14.71
N LEU A 687 38.46 7.92 -15.41
CA LEU A 687 37.26 7.24 -14.97
C LEU A 687 37.45 5.72 -15.02
N LYS A 688 37.22 5.05 -13.88
CA LYS A 688 37.27 3.59 -13.72
C LYS A 688 35.90 2.95 -13.60
N SER A 689 34.91 3.66 -13.05
CA SER A 689 33.54 3.16 -12.90
C SER A 689 32.52 4.21 -13.32
N LEU A 690 31.54 3.79 -14.12
CA LEU A 690 30.39 4.59 -14.52
C LEU A 690 29.10 3.82 -14.20
N LYS A 691 28.20 4.43 -13.42
CA LYS A 691 26.91 3.86 -13.07
C LYS A 691 25.78 4.84 -13.40
N VAL A 692 24.76 4.37 -14.11
CA VAL A 692 23.57 5.12 -14.51
C VAL A 692 22.35 4.26 -14.17
N GLU A 693 21.51 4.69 -13.23
CA GLU A 693 20.34 3.92 -12.77
C GLU A 693 19.12 4.02 -13.71
N GLU A 694 18.96 5.14 -14.43
CA GLU A 694 17.84 5.37 -15.34
C GLU A 694 18.31 5.75 -16.77
N MET A 695 18.73 4.76 -17.55
CA MET A 695 19.26 4.99 -18.89
C MET A 695 18.20 5.39 -19.96
N HIS A 696 18.20 6.65 -20.40
CA HIS A 696 17.33 7.16 -21.47
C HIS A 696 18.06 7.32 -22.82
N PRO A 697 17.39 7.11 -24.00
CA PRO A 697 18.00 7.34 -25.32
C PRO A 697 18.66 8.70 -25.55
N PHE A 698 18.16 9.76 -24.91
CA PHE A 698 18.72 11.12 -25.05
C PHE A 698 20.11 11.29 -24.42
N PHE A 699 20.51 10.39 -23.51
CA PHE A 699 21.85 10.42 -22.89
C PHE A 699 22.92 9.72 -23.71
N VAL A 700 22.52 8.97 -24.74
CA VAL A 700 23.43 8.16 -25.58
C VAL A 700 24.62 8.97 -26.11
N PRO A 701 24.44 10.17 -26.68
CA PRO A 701 25.58 10.95 -27.18
C PRO A 701 26.56 11.38 -26.07
N THR A 702 26.05 11.76 -24.89
CA THR A 702 26.86 12.19 -23.73
C THR A 702 27.71 11.05 -23.20
N LEU A 703 27.05 9.92 -22.91
CA LEU A 703 27.72 8.74 -22.39
C LEU A 703 28.75 8.23 -23.39
N ARG A 704 28.43 8.26 -24.70
CA ARG A 704 29.39 7.89 -25.75
C ARG A 704 30.63 8.77 -25.70
N SER A 705 30.48 10.09 -25.57
CA SER A 705 31.64 10.98 -25.45
C SER A 705 32.45 10.66 -24.19
N ILE A 706 31.81 10.37 -23.06
CA ILE A 706 32.49 10.02 -21.80
C ILE A 706 33.30 8.73 -21.96
N ILE A 707 32.67 7.70 -22.53
CA ILE A 707 33.29 6.38 -22.74
C ILE A 707 34.48 6.49 -23.69
N ASN A 708 34.32 7.19 -24.81
CA ASN A 708 35.42 7.41 -25.77
C ASN A 708 36.60 8.15 -25.15
N SER A 709 36.34 9.02 -24.17
CA SER A 709 37.36 9.73 -23.43
C SER A 709 37.87 8.99 -22.19
N SER A 710 37.40 7.78 -21.88
CA SER A 710 37.73 7.04 -20.64
C SER A 710 38.43 5.69 -20.93
N PRO A 711 39.73 5.69 -21.32
CA PRO A 711 40.44 4.46 -21.69
C PRO A 711 40.64 3.47 -20.53
N TYR A 712 40.55 3.93 -19.28
CA TYR A 712 40.76 3.13 -18.06
C TYR A 712 39.45 2.62 -17.42
N LEU A 713 38.33 2.66 -18.15
CA LEU A 713 37.02 2.30 -17.65
C LEU A 713 36.88 0.79 -17.44
N GLU A 714 36.88 0.36 -16.17
CA GLU A 714 36.85 -1.05 -15.77
C GLU A 714 35.42 -1.58 -15.57
N LYS A 715 34.48 -0.73 -15.14
CA LYS A 715 33.10 -1.11 -14.80
C LYS A 715 32.07 -0.13 -15.35
N VAL A 716 31.03 -0.66 -15.98
CA VAL A 716 29.91 0.13 -16.49
C VAL A 716 28.59 -0.50 -16.08
N SER A 717 27.68 0.29 -15.53
CA SER A 717 26.32 -0.11 -15.20
C SER A 717 25.34 0.88 -15.82
N LEU A 718 24.49 0.39 -16.72
CA LEU A 718 23.43 1.13 -17.43
C LEU A 718 22.09 0.45 -17.14
N LYS A 719 21.58 0.68 -15.93
CA LYS A 719 20.30 0.13 -15.50
C LYS A 719 19.16 0.94 -16.13
N HIS A 720 18.05 0.25 -16.38
CA HIS A 720 16.85 0.87 -16.92
C HIS A 720 15.60 0.05 -16.56
N ASP A 721 15.05 0.32 -15.39
CA ASP A 721 13.95 -0.46 -14.80
C ASP A 721 12.68 -0.50 -15.66
N TYR A 722 12.51 0.48 -16.56
CA TYR A 722 11.33 0.63 -17.41
C TYR A 722 11.54 0.20 -18.87
N PHE A 723 12.62 -0.49 -19.23
CA PHE A 723 12.96 -0.98 -20.59
C PHE A 723 12.65 -0.07 -21.83
N ARG A 724 12.73 1.26 -21.70
CA ARG A 724 12.47 2.30 -22.72
C ARG A 724 13.64 2.54 -23.66
N TRP A 725 14.89 2.44 -23.19
CA TRP A 725 16.04 2.47 -24.09
C TRP A 725 16.11 1.16 -24.87
N ARG A 726 15.84 1.21 -26.18
CA ARG A 726 15.85 0.07 -27.10
C ARG A 726 16.95 0.28 -28.15
N PRO A 727 18.22 0.05 -27.80
CA PRO A 727 19.30 0.14 -28.77
C PRO A 727 19.13 -0.95 -29.84
N ASN A 728 19.47 -0.62 -31.08
CA ASN A 728 19.69 -1.63 -32.12
C ASN A 728 21.06 -2.30 -31.93
N ALA A 729 21.33 -3.38 -32.67
CA ALA A 729 22.61 -4.10 -32.57
C ALA A 729 23.85 -3.22 -32.86
N HIS A 730 23.71 -2.20 -33.72
CA HIS A 730 24.76 -1.23 -34.08
C HIS A 730 24.62 0.10 -33.32
N ASN A 731 24.21 0.04 -32.06
CA ASN A 731 24.07 1.26 -31.27
C ASN A 731 25.44 1.87 -30.97
N ALA A 732 25.62 3.15 -31.34
CA ALA A 732 26.89 3.84 -31.21
C ALA A 732 27.49 3.87 -29.78
N LEU A 733 26.66 3.80 -28.73
CA LEU A 733 27.12 3.70 -27.34
C LEU A 733 27.72 2.32 -27.05
N LEU A 734 26.99 1.26 -27.44
CA LEU A 734 27.41 -0.13 -27.24
C LEU A 734 28.66 -0.45 -28.06
N GLU A 735 28.75 0.04 -29.29
CA GLU A 735 29.97 -0.06 -30.11
C GLU A 735 31.18 0.64 -29.48
N SER A 736 30.95 1.74 -28.77
CA SER A 736 32.02 2.45 -28.07
C SER A 736 32.46 1.70 -26.82
N LEU A 737 31.52 1.13 -26.06
CA LEU A 737 31.79 0.26 -24.91
C LEU A 737 32.53 -1.02 -25.31
N ALA A 738 32.12 -1.66 -26.40
CA ALA A 738 32.76 -2.87 -26.90
C ALA A 738 34.24 -2.66 -27.25
N LYS A 739 34.66 -1.42 -27.56
CA LYS A 739 36.06 -1.08 -27.88
C LYS A 739 36.90 -0.76 -26.65
N VAL A 740 36.33 -0.72 -25.45
CA VAL A 740 37.08 -0.42 -24.22
C VAL A 740 37.81 -1.68 -23.75
N ASP A 741 39.11 -1.74 -24.02
CA ASP A 741 39.94 -2.91 -23.66
C ASP A 741 40.01 -3.16 -22.14
N SER A 742 39.86 -2.13 -21.31
CA SER A 742 39.94 -2.25 -19.85
C SER A 742 38.63 -2.71 -19.19
N LEU A 743 37.53 -2.82 -19.94
CA LEU A 743 36.21 -3.14 -19.40
C LEU A 743 36.13 -4.59 -18.94
N LYS A 744 35.90 -4.79 -17.64
CA LYS A 744 35.79 -6.11 -16.98
C LYS A 744 34.39 -6.42 -16.48
N GLY A 745 33.64 -5.40 -16.07
CA GLY A 745 32.29 -5.56 -15.53
C GLY A 745 31.25 -4.73 -16.29
N LEU A 746 30.14 -5.37 -16.65
CA LEU A 746 29.04 -4.74 -17.40
C LEU A 746 27.68 -5.08 -16.78
N GLU A 747 26.85 -4.07 -16.55
CA GLU A 747 25.45 -4.23 -16.16
C GLU A 747 24.56 -3.48 -17.15
N VAL A 748 23.58 -4.18 -17.75
CA VAL A 748 22.66 -3.62 -18.77
C VAL A 748 21.27 -4.25 -18.68
N SER A 749 20.30 -3.71 -19.40
CA SER A 749 18.98 -4.34 -19.56
C SER A 749 18.93 -5.32 -20.73
N SER A 750 17.96 -6.24 -20.73
CA SER A 750 17.77 -7.27 -21.78
C SER A 750 17.61 -6.70 -23.20
N ASN A 751 17.21 -5.44 -23.34
CA ASN A 751 17.17 -4.77 -24.64
C ASN A 751 18.55 -4.65 -25.32
N CYS A 752 19.64 -4.74 -24.56
CA CYS A 752 21.01 -4.68 -25.08
C CYS A 752 21.56 -6.06 -25.48
N PHE A 753 20.82 -7.14 -25.21
CA PHE A 753 21.31 -8.51 -25.35
C PHE A 753 21.77 -8.86 -26.77
N ASP A 754 21.01 -8.44 -27.79
CA ASP A 754 21.36 -8.74 -29.18
C ASP A 754 22.68 -8.07 -29.59
N ALA A 755 22.95 -6.86 -29.10
CA ALA A 755 24.22 -6.17 -29.33
C ALA A 755 25.39 -6.86 -28.60
N LEU A 756 25.16 -7.44 -27.41
CA LEU A 756 26.17 -8.25 -26.73
C LEU A 756 26.52 -9.51 -27.54
N CYS A 757 25.56 -10.06 -28.29
CA CYS A 757 25.78 -11.24 -29.13
C CYS A 757 26.41 -10.92 -30.50
N GLN A 758 26.12 -9.75 -31.06
CA GLN A 758 26.47 -9.41 -32.45
C GLN A 758 27.71 -8.51 -32.58
N LEU A 759 28.03 -7.70 -31.57
CA LEU A 759 29.18 -6.80 -31.63
C LEU A 759 30.48 -7.51 -31.24
N ASP A 760 31.48 -7.41 -32.10
CA ASP A 760 32.84 -7.78 -31.78
C ASP A 760 33.46 -6.73 -30.84
N GLY A 761 34.10 -7.16 -29.75
CA GLY A 761 34.90 -6.26 -28.89
C GLY A 761 34.89 -6.58 -27.40
N TRP A 762 33.87 -7.28 -26.90
CA TRP A 762 33.66 -7.61 -25.47
C TRP A 762 34.68 -8.61 -24.86
N LYS A 763 35.92 -8.64 -25.36
CA LYS A 763 36.93 -9.66 -25.11
C LYS A 763 37.39 -9.77 -23.66
N ASN A 764 37.16 -8.75 -22.84
CA ASN A 764 37.64 -8.69 -21.46
C ASN A 764 36.53 -8.65 -20.40
N VAL A 765 35.26 -8.69 -20.82
CA VAL A 765 34.12 -8.69 -19.89
C VAL A 765 34.04 -10.05 -19.19
N GLY A 766 34.39 -10.06 -17.90
CA GLY A 766 34.35 -11.24 -17.04
C GLY A 766 33.11 -11.31 -16.14
N ASP A 767 32.52 -10.16 -15.84
CA ASP A 767 31.34 -10.02 -14.99
C ASP A 767 30.22 -9.34 -15.77
N LEU A 768 29.10 -10.05 -15.94
CA LEU A 768 27.93 -9.53 -16.64
C LEU A 768 26.68 -9.61 -15.75
N LYS A 769 25.94 -8.52 -15.66
CA LYS A 769 24.62 -8.46 -15.04
C LYS A 769 23.58 -7.99 -16.06
N ILE A 770 22.50 -8.74 -16.23
CA ILE A 770 21.40 -8.36 -17.11
C ILE A 770 20.09 -8.31 -16.33
N GLY A 771 19.46 -7.14 -16.32
CA GLY A 771 18.07 -6.97 -15.93
C GLY A 771 17.16 -7.43 -17.07
N TRP A 772 16.47 -8.55 -16.89
CA TRP A 772 15.59 -9.16 -17.86
C TRP A 772 14.14 -8.73 -17.67
N SER A 773 13.50 -8.28 -18.75
CA SER A 773 12.05 -8.14 -18.78
C SER A 773 11.41 -9.51 -18.88
N THR A 774 10.36 -9.75 -18.09
CA THR A 774 9.53 -10.97 -18.17
C THR A 774 8.99 -11.23 -19.57
N VAL A 775 8.66 -10.17 -20.32
CA VAL A 775 8.19 -10.27 -21.72
C VAL A 775 9.28 -10.82 -22.63
N MET A 776 10.49 -10.28 -22.56
CA MET A 776 11.61 -10.75 -23.39
C MET A 776 12.04 -12.17 -23.04
N LEU A 777 11.97 -12.56 -21.76
CA LEU A 777 12.21 -13.94 -21.35
C LEU A 777 11.15 -14.88 -21.94
N LYS A 778 9.86 -14.54 -21.84
CA LYS A 778 8.75 -15.32 -22.43
C LYS A 778 8.83 -15.38 -23.96
N GLU A 779 9.25 -14.31 -24.62
CA GLU A 779 9.46 -14.30 -26.08
C GLU A 779 10.60 -15.24 -26.48
N ARG A 780 11.72 -15.20 -25.76
CA ARG A 780 12.86 -16.11 -26.00
C ARG A 780 12.53 -17.56 -25.66
N GLU A 781 11.61 -17.81 -24.74
CA GLU A 781 11.09 -19.13 -24.40
C GLU A 781 10.14 -19.69 -25.46
N ASN A 782 9.08 -18.95 -25.81
CA ASN A 782 7.96 -19.45 -26.62
C ASN A 782 8.19 -19.42 -28.13
N TYR A 783 8.96 -18.46 -28.64
CA TYR A 783 8.97 -18.17 -30.08
C TYR A 783 10.24 -18.55 -30.81
N GLY A 784 11.30 -18.99 -30.12
CA GLY A 784 12.58 -19.32 -30.77
C GLY A 784 12.92 -18.29 -31.85
N MET A 785 13.05 -17.01 -31.49
CA MET A 785 13.23 -15.93 -32.46
C MET A 785 14.31 -16.31 -33.47
N ALA A 786 13.98 -16.21 -34.76
CA ALA A 786 14.77 -16.71 -35.88
C ALA A 786 16.18 -16.09 -36.02
N SER A 787 16.59 -15.15 -35.16
CA SER A 787 17.88 -14.47 -35.24
C SER A 787 18.82 -14.69 -34.04
N THR A 788 18.35 -14.91 -32.80
CA THR A 788 19.22 -15.30 -31.66
C THR A 788 18.47 -16.09 -30.56
N PRO A 789 18.60 -17.42 -30.49
CA PRO A 789 17.95 -18.24 -29.46
C PRO A 789 18.64 -18.22 -28.08
N TYR A 790 19.70 -17.41 -27.91
CA TYR A 790 20.57 -17.45 -26.73
C TYR A 790 19.99 -16.73 -25.50
N ILE A 791 20.35 -17.18 -24.30
CA ILE A 791 20.08 -16.47 -23.02
C ILE A 791 21.39 -16.12 -22.28
N ILE A 792 22.47 -16.81 -22.61
CA ILE A 792 23.85 -16.50 -22.25
C ILE A 792 24.54 -15.92 -23.49
N PRO A 793 25.06 -14.68 -23.42
CA PRO A 793 25.75 -14.10 -24.56
C PRO A 793 27.13 -14.76 -24.77
N PRO A 794 27.58 -14.97 -26.02
CA PRO A 794 28.80 -15.70 -26.36
C PRO A 794 30.08 -14.88 -26.10
N LEU A 795 30.32 -14.55 -24.83
CA LEU A 795 31.43 -13.74 -24.37
C LEU A 795 32.61 -14.64 -23.94
N PRO A 796 33.81 -14.51 -24.54
CA PRO A 796 34.88 -15.49 -24.38
C PRO A 796 35.48 -15.54 -22.96
N LYS A 797 35.56 -14.40 -22.27
CA LYS A 797 36.12 -14.30 -20.91
C LYS A 797 35.05 -14.19 -19.82
N LEU A 798 33.78 -14.39 -20.15
CA LEU A 798 32.70 -14.28 -19.18
C LEU A 798 32.82 -15.38 -18.13
N GLN A 799 33.01 -15.00 -16.87
CA GLN A 799 33.14 -15.92 -15.74
C GLN A 799 31.89 -15.96 -14.87
N ARG A 800 31.22 -14.81 -14.71
CA ARG A 800 30.05 -14.64 -13.84
C ARG A 800 28.92 -13.94 -14.58
N TYR A 801 27.75 -14.56 -14.59
CA TYR A 801 26.54 -14.01 -15.18
C TYR A 801 25.41 -13.89 -14.15
N HIS A 802 24.87 -12.69 -13.98
CA HIS A 802 23.74 -12.42 -13.09
C HIS A 802 22.49 -12.07 -13.89
N ILE A 803 21.40 -12.78 -13.60
CA ILE A 803 20.08 -12.62 -14.20
C ILE A 803 19.15 -12.02 -13.15
N GLU A 804 18.80 -10.75 -13.33
CA GLU A 804 17.82 -10.08 -12.48
C GLU A 804 16.49 -10.00 -13.23
N VAL A 805 15.40 -10.55 -12.70
CA VAL A 805 14.11 -10.49 -13.39
C VAL A 805 13.28 -9.31 -12.89
N SER A 806 12.97 -8.40 -13.81
CA SER A 806 12.11 -7.25 -13.54
C SER A 806 10.69 -7.53 -14.00
N TYR A 807 9.74 -7.42 -13.07
CA TYR A 807 8.31 -7.60 -13.28
C TYR A 807 7.64 -6.38 -13.93
N TYR A 808 8.37 -5.30 -14.21
CA TYR A 808 7.82 -4.12 -14.87
C TYR A 808 7.54 -4.40 -16.35
N THR A 809 6.26 -4.53 -16.71
CA THR A 809 5.80 -4.66 -18.09
C THR A 809 5.45 -3.29 -18.68
N ILE A 810 6.10 -2.90 -19.79
CA ILE A 810 5.60 -1.81 -20.65
C ILE A 810 4.54 -2.39 -21.61
N SER A 811 3.41 -2.85 -21.10
CA SER A 811 2.23 -2.99 -21.97
C SER A 811 1.37 -1.75 -21.81
N THR A 812 1.20 -1.02 -22.91
CA THR A 812 0.17 0.03 -23.06
C THR A 812 -1.25 -0.54 -23.07
N GLN A 813 -1.38 -1.86 -22.94
CA GLN A 813 -2.60 -2.60 -22.71
C GLN A 813 -2.58 -3.07 -21.25
N GLY A 814 -3.71 -2.95 -20.57
CA GLY A 814 -3.87 -2.98 -19.11
C GLY A 814 -3.14 -4.10 -18.35
N TYR A 815 -3.16 -3.94 -17.04
CA TYR A 815 -2.60 -4.82 -15.99
C TYR A 815 -3.16 -6.28 -16.00
N GLU A 816 -3.61 -6.82 -17.12
CA GLU A 816 -4.30 -8.11 -17.24
C GLU A 816 -3.41 -9.31 -17.60
N TYR A 817 -2.09 -9.15 -17.66
CA TYR A 817 -1.17 -10.28 -17.83
C TYR A 817 -0.08 -10.32 -16.75
N SER A 818 -0.49 -10.29 -15.47
CA SER A 818 0.32 -10.84 -14.39
C SER A 818 0.11 -12.35 -14.27
N THR A 819 0.22 -13.09 -15.37
CA THR A 819 0.64 -14.48 -15.23
C THR A 819 2.10 -14.42 -14.82
N GLU A 820 2.34 -14.64 -13.52
CA GLU A 820 3.65 -15.05 -12.99
C GLU A 820 4.32 -15.93 -14.05
N PRO A 821 5.58 -15.70 -14.44
CA PRO A 821 6.26 -16.63 -15.31
C PRO A 821 6.19 -18.01 -14.65
N SER A 822 5.36 -18.90 -15.22
CA SER A 822 5.06 -20.23 -14.66
C SER A 822 6.21 -21.21 -14.86
N LEU A 823 7.42 -20.72 -15.13
CA LEU A 823 8.59 -21.49 -15.51
C LEU A 823 9.79 -20.93 -14.74
N SER A 824 10.49 -21.80 -14.01
CA SER A 824 11.74 -21.41 -13.36
C SER A 824 12.74 -20.98 -14.44
N ILE A 825 13.35 -19.80 -14.31
CA ILE A 825 14.49 -19.37 -15.16
C ILE A 825 15.53 -20.48 -15.28
N LEU A 826 15.70 -21.23 -14.18
CA LEU A 826 16.54 -22.41 -14.12
C LEU A 826 16.15 -23.47 -15.17
N GLY A 827 14.87 -23.79 -15.35
CA GLY A 827 14.41 -24.73 -16.38
C GLY A 827 14.76 -24.27 -17.80
N ILE A 828 14.60 -22.98 -18.08
CA ILE A 828 14.98 -22.41 -19.39
C ILE A 828 16.49 -22.52 -19.59
N LEU A 829 17.30 -22.12 -18.60
CA LEU A 829 18.76 -22.23 -18.65
C LEU A 829 19.19 -23.69 -18.87
N LEU A 830 18.72 -24.63 -18.04
CA LEU A 830 19.07 -26.05 -18.11
C LEU A 830 18.77 -26.67 -19.48
N SER A 831 17.69 -26.23 -20.16
CA SER A 831 17.35 -26.71 -21.50
C SER A 831 18.32 -26.27 -22.61
N ARG A 832 19.10 -25.19 -22.38
CA ARG A 832 19.99 -24.57 -23.39
C ARG A 832 21.47 -24.63 -23.05
N LEU A 833 21.83 -24.86 -21.79
CA LEU A 833 23.22 -24.92 -21.31
C LEU A 833 24.19 -25.70 -22.23
N PRO A 834 23.86 -26.89 -22.78
CA PRO A 834 24.82 -27.67 -23.56
C PRO A 834 25.34 -26.94 -24.80
N GLN A 835 24.50 -26.13 -25.44
CA GLN A 835 24.86 -25.36 -26.63
C GLN A 835 25.54 -24.04 -26.27
N GLU A 836 25.08 -23.38 -25.21
CA GLU A 836 25.54 -22.02 -24.85
C GLU A 836 26.87 -22.01 -24.06
N LEU A 837 27.17 -23.06 -23.30
CA LEU A 837 28.43 -23.19 -22.55
C LEU A 837 29.66 -23.39 -23.45
N ALA A 838 29.47 -23.97 -24.63
CA ALA A 838 30.54 -24.08 -25.63
C ALA A 838 30.97 -22.71 -26.16
N ALA A 839 30.03 -21.76 -26.27
CA ALA A 839 30.30 -20.39 -26.71
C ALA A 839 30.82 -19.47 -25.58
N THR A 840 30.83 -19.96 -24.33
CA THR A 840 31.28 -19.22 -23.14
C THR A 840 32.24 -20.08 -22.30
N PRO A 841 33.49 -20.26 -22.75
CA PRO A 841 34.41 -21.27 -22.21
C PRO A 841 34.87 -20.99 -20.78
N GLU A 842 34.85 -19.73 -20.33
CA GLU A 842 35.25 -19.34 -18.97
C GLU A 842 34.08 -19.28 -17.96
N LEU A 843 32.83 -19.49 -18.42
CA LEU A 843 31.66 -19.32 -17.57
C LEU A 843 31.60 -20.41 -16.51
N ARG A 844 31.58 -19.98 -15.24
CA ARG A 844 31.62 -20.85 -14.06
C ARG A 844 30.47 -20.62 -13.08
N LEU A 845 29.82 -19.45 -13.13
CA LEU A 845 28.77 -19.06 -12.20
C LEU A 845 27.64 -18.31 -12.90
N ILE A 846 26.41 -18.80 -12.74
CA ILE A 846 25.18 -18.10 -13.10
C ILE A 846 24.37 -17.89 -11.82
N THR A 847 23.95 -16.66 -11.56
CA THR A 847 23.07 -16.32 -10.44
C THR A 847 21.77 -15.74 -10.95
N TYR A 848 20.68 -15.98 -10.23
CA TYR A 848 19.39 -15.36 -10.53
C TYR A 848 18.73 -14.84 -9.25
N GLY A 849 18.06 -13.69 -9.33
CA GLY A 849 17.41 -13.06 -8.18
C GLY A 849 16.23 -12.18 -8.57
N ASP A 850 15.26 -12.06 -7.65
CA ASP A 850 14.17 -11.09 -7.72
C ASP A 850 14.63 -9.73 -7.19
N THR A 851 14.18 -8.65 -7.83
CA THR A 851 14.47 -7.24 -7.50
C THR A 851 14.18 -6.82 -6.06
N SER A 852 13.42 -7.63 -5.30
CA SER A 852 13.00 -7.31 -3.93
C SER A 852 14.06 -7.55 -2.84
N ARG A 853 15.19 -8.18 -3.17
CA ARG A 853 16.20 -8.61 -2.17
C ARG A 853 17.61 -8.07 -2.32
N SER A 854 17.92 -7.33 -3.38
CA SER A 854 19.29 -6.82 -3.56
C SER A 854 19.58 -5.69 -2.58
N GLN A 855 20.09 -6.01 -1.39
CA GLN A 855 20.80 -5.03 -0.56
C GLN A 855 22.17 -4.77 -1.19
N GLU A 856 22.57 -3.50 -1.25
CA GLU A 856 23.91 -3.08 -1.67
C GLU A 856 24.95 -3.79 -0.79
N GLY A 857 25.54 -4.88 -1.28
CA GLY A 857 26.55 -5.63 -0.54
C GLY A 857 26.58 -7.13 -0.76
N ASP A 858 25.59 -7.73 -1.42
CA ASP A 858 25.56 -9.19 -1.61
C ASP A 858 26.77 -9.69 -2.42
N THR A 859 27.75 -10.23 -1.71
CA THR A 859 28.77 -11.08 -2.29
C THR A 859 28.08 -12.34 -2.78
N TRP A 860 27.92 -12.47 -4.10
CA TRP A 860 27.38 -13.65 -4.79
C TRP A 860 28.28 -14.87 -4.63
N ASN A 861 28.54 -15.31 -3.41
CA ASN A 861 29.41 -16.42 -3.12
C ASN A 861 28.60 -17.72 -3.19
N TRP A 862 29.05 -18.67 -4.02
CA TRP A 862 28.41 -19.98 -4.16
C TRP A 862 28.46 -20.81 -2.88
N GLN A 863 29.34 -20.43 -1.95
CA GLN A 863 29.45 -21.02 -0.61
C GLN A 863 28.35 -20.54 0.34
N ASP A 864 27.61 -19.49 -0.01
CA ASP A 864 26.58 -18.95 0.88
C ASP A 864 25.34 -19.87 0.89
N ASP A 865 24.80 -20.08 2.09
CA ASP A 865 23.59 -20.90 2.25
C ASP A 865 22.40 -20.33 1.47
N GLY A 866 22.35 -19.01 1.28
CA GLY A 866 21.34 -18.30 0.50
C GLY A 866 21.52 -18.34 -1.02
N PHE A 867 22.57 -18.99 -1.55
CA PHE A 867 22.86 -19.00 -2.98
C PHE A 867 21.69 -19.52 -3.82
N GLN A 868 21.32 -18.76 -4.84
CA GLN A 868 20.36 -19.13 -5.88
C GLN A 868 21.04 -18.99 -7.25
N GLY A 869 21.19 -20.10 -7.96
CA GLY A 869 21.99 -20.09 -9.16
C GLY A 869 22.41 -21.47 -9.63
N LEU A 870 23.37 -21.46 -10.55
CA LEU A 870 23.99 -22.61 -11.18
C LEU A 870 25.52 -22.43 -11.16
N ILE A 871 26.22 -23.46 -10.67
CA ILE A 871 27.67 -23.57 -10.71
C ILE A 871 28.07 -24.59 -11.77
N ILE A 872 29.17 -24.32 -12.47
CA ILE A 872 29.60 -25.11 -13.63
C ILE A 872 31.01 -25.65 -13.39
N TYR A 873 31.14 -26.95 -13.59
CA TYR A 873 32.39 -27.68 -13.73
C TYR A 873 32.50 -28.19 -15.17
N SER A 874 33.69 -28.17 -15.75
CA SER A 874 33.93 -29.00 -16.94
C SER A 874 35.25 -29.74 -16.85
N TYR A 875 35.27 -30.94 -17.42
CA TYR A 875 36.42 -31.83 -17.43
C TYR A 875 36.83 -32.13 -18.87
N THR A 876 38.12 -32.04 -19.17
CA THR A 876 38.64 -32.25 -20.53
C THR A 876 39.69 -33.36 -20.57
N ASN A 877 39.82 -34.02 -21.73
CA ASN A 877 40.87 -35.01 -22.01
C ASN A 877 41.84 -34.54 -23.10
N GLU A 878 42.87 -35.35 -23.36
CA GLU A 878 43.87 -35.08 -24.40
C GLU A 878 43.31 -35.10 -25.83
N LYS A 879 42.13 -35.69 -26.05
CA LYS A 879 41.44 -35.72 -27.34
C LYS A 879 40.57 -34.48 -27.59
N GLY A 880 40.42 -33.62 -26.58
CA GLY A 880 39.56 -32.44 -26.62
C GLY A 880 38.10 -32.71 -26.28
N ASP A 881 37.75 -33.91 -25.81
CA ASP A 881 36.40 -34.21 -25.34
C ASP A 881 36.15 -33.47 -24.02
N GLU A 882 34.94 -32.94 -23.84
CA GLU A 882 34.55 -32.14 -22.67
C GLU A 882 33.27 -32.69 -22.03
N LEU A 883 33.34 -32.97 -20.72
CA LEU A 883 32.20 -33.31 -19.87
C LEU A 883 31.81 -32.09 -19.05
N PHE A 884 30.56 -31.63 -19.18
CA PHE A 884 29.99 -30.60 -18.33
C PHE A 884 29.27 -31.19 -17.14
N HIS A 885 29.51 -30.64 -15.96
CA HIS A 885 28.77 -30.93 -14.74
C HIS A 885 28.29 -29.62 -14.11
N CYS A 886 26.98 -29.45 -14.03
CA CYS A 886 26.35 -28.26 -13.47
C CYS A 886 25.60 -28.63 -12.20
N ARG A 887 25.72 -27.79 -11.16
CA ARG A 887 24.93 -27.94 -9.92
C ARG A 887 24.03 -26.74 -9.78
N SER A 888 22.73 -26.96 -9.61
CA SER A 888 21.77 -25.88 -9.41
C SER A 888 21.20 -25.89 -8.01
N LYS A 889 20.95 -24.70 -7.48
CA LYS A 889 20.27 -24.49 -6.20
C LYS A 889 19.16 -23.49 -6.43
N SER A 890 17.92 -23.90 -6.17
CA SER A 890 16.71 -23.07 -6.29
C SER A 890 15.90 -23.15 -5.00
N GLN A 891 15.35 -22.02 -4.55
CA GLN A 891 14.34 -22.06 -3.50
C GLN A 891 13.02 -22.49 -4.13
N HIS A 892 12.44 -23.60 -3.68
CA HIS A 892 11.10 -23.99 -4.11
C HIS A 892 10.12 -22.88 -3.68
N PRO A 893 9.31 -22.32 -4.60
CA PRO A 893 8.23 -21.41 -4.24
C PRO A 893 7.14 -22.25 -3.57
N SER A 894 7.31 -22.56 -2.29
CA SER A 894 6.20 -23.08 -1.48
C SER A 894 5.26 -21.92 -1.20
N ILE A 895 4.18 -21.92 -1.97
CA ILE A 895 3.03 -21.02 -1.90
C ILE A 895 2.61 -20.85 -0.43
N ARG A 896 2.62 -19.60 0.05
CA ARG A 896 1.82 -19.08 1.18
C ARG A 896 1.93 -19.82 2.52
N SER A 897 3.12 -19.95 3.09
CA SER A 897 3.23 -20.16 4.54
C SER A 897 4.06 -19.06 5.20
N VAL A 898 3.40 -18.27 6.05
CA VAL A 898 3.94 -17.14 6.80
C VAL A 898 4.88 -17.59 7.94
N ASN A 899 5.16 -18.89 8.07
CA ASN A 899 5.94 -19.43 9.18
C ASN A 899 7.24 -20.08 8.71
N ARG A 900 8.29 -19.25 8.63
CA ARG A 900 9.72 -19.60 8.44
C ARG A 900 10.05 -20.39 7.15
N PRO A 901 11.18 -20.11 6.48
CA PRO A 901 11.68 -21.00 5.45
C PRO A 901 11.95 -22.37 6.08
N ARG A 902 11.12 -23.37 5.76
CA ARG A 902 11.43 -24.76 6.08
C ARG A 902 12.54 -25.22 5.14
N TRP A 903 13.78 -25.01 5.58
CA TRP A 903 14.92 -25.77 5.10
C TRP A 903 14.68 -27.24 5.46
N MET A 904 14.16 -28.03 4.52
CA MET A 904 14.28 -29.48 4.65
C MET A 904 15.70 -29.87 4.28
N GLY A 905 16.56 -29.98 5.30
CA GLY A 905 17.75 -30.82 5.27
C GLY A 905 19.05 -30.16 4.81
N ASN A 906 20.07 -30.28 5.69
CA ASN A 906 21.51 -30.34 5.43
C ASN A 906 21.93 -30.32 3.97
N SER A 907 22.83 -29.40 3.56
CA SER A 907 23.89 -29.56 2.52
C SER A 907 23.61 -30.34 1.20
N ALA A 908 22.37 -30.75 0.94
CA ALA A 908 21.91 -31.73 -0.03
C ALA A 908 20.79 -31.16 -0.94
N GLY A 909 20.53 -29.85 -0.85
CA GLY A 909 19.59 -29.13 -1.72
C GLY A 909 20.17 -28.73 -3.09
N TRP A 910 21.20 -29.41 -3.56
CA TRP A 910 21.78 -29.21 -4.89
C TRP A 910 21.19 -30.24 -5.85
N GLU A 911 20.71 -29.77 -7.00
CA GLU A 911 20.33 -30.63 -8.13
C GLU A 911 21.52 -30.74 -9.09
N GLU A 912 21.83 -31.96 -9.51
CA GLU A 912 23.00 -32.28 -10.33
C GLU A 912 22.58 -32.50 -11.80
N HIS A 913 23.27 -31.86 -12.74
CA HIS A 913 23.02 -31.96 -14.18
C HIS A 913 24.34 -32.23 -14.89
N ALA A 914 24.38 -33.14 -15.86
CA ALA A 914 25.61 -33.43 -16.59
C ALA A 914 25.37 -33.64 -18.08
N TYR A 915 26.31 -33.17 -18.89
CA TYR A 915 26.20 -33.17 -20.34
C TYR A 915 27.52 -33.58 -20.99
N TYR A 916 27.43 -34.44 -22.01
CA TYR A 916 28.56 -34.93 -22.80
C TYR A 916 28.13 -34.97 -24.28
N ASN A 917 28.96 -34.45 -25.19
CA ASN A 917 28.65 -34.36 -26.63
C ASN A 917 27.28 -33.73 -26.94
N GLY A 918 26.88 -32.71 -26.17
CA GLY A 918 25.61 -32.00 -26.33
C GLY A 918 24.37 -32.75 -25.81
N ALA A 919 24.53 -33.96 -25.28
CA ALA A 919 23.45 -34.77 -24.70
C ALA A 919 23.53 -34.79 -23.17
N SER A 920 22.37 -34.80 -22.51
CA SER A 920 22.29 -35.02 -21.05
C SER A 920 22.63 -36.47 -20.72
N ILE A 921 23.47 -36.68 -19.71
CA ILE A 921 23.81 -38.02 -19.22
C ILE A 921 23.11 -38.32 -17.88
N PRO A 922 22.81 -39.59 -17.55
CA PRO A 922 22.19 -39.94 -16.27
C PRO A 922 23.09 -39.58 -15.07
N ILE A 923 22.51 -39.05 -13.99
CA ILE A 923 23.25 -38.71 -12.76
C ILE A 923 23.96 -39.94 -12.16
N ARG A 924 23.39 -41.14 -12.31
CA ARG A 924 24.04 -42.39 -11.89
C ARG A 924 25.35 -42.66 -12.63
N LEU A 925 25.42 -42.28 -13.92
CA LEU A 925 26.66 -42.37 -14.71
C LEU A 925 27.69 -41.38 -14.19
N LEU A 926 27.29 -40.12 -13.92
CA LEU A 926 28.15 -39.12 -13.29
C LEU A 926 28.69 -39.61 -11.93
N ALA A 927 27.84 -40.21 -11.10
CA ALA A 927 28.24 -40.80 -9.82
C ALA A 927 29.23 -41.97 -10.01
N GLY A 928 29.02 -42.82 -11.03
CA GLY A 928 29.95 -43.87 -11.42
C GLY A 928 31.31 -43.33 -11.84
N ILE A 929 31.33 -42.27 -12.65
CA ILE A 929 32.54 -41.55 -13.08
C ILE A 929 33.31 -41.04 -11.86
N TYR A 930 32.64 -40.37 -10.91
CA TYR A 930 33.27 -39.90 -9.68
C TYR A 930 33.76 -41.04 -8.79
N GLY A 931 33.04 -42.16 -8.73
CA GLY A 931 33.45 -43.35 -8.00
C GLY A 931 34.74 -43.98 -8.53
N VAL A 932 34.88 -44.14 -9.86
CA VAL A 932 36.07 -44.76 -10.46
C VAL A 932 37.27 -43.82 -10.52
N THR A 933 37.04 -42.51 -10.63
CA THR A 933 38.11 -41.51 -10.67
C THR A 933 38.58 -41.05 -9.29
N GLY A 934 37.72 -41.20 -8.27
CA GLY A 934 37.93 -40.72 -6.90
C GLY A 934 37.69 -39.21 -6.73
N MET A 935 36.88 -38.61 -7.60
CA MET A 935 36.63 -37.16 -7.63
C MET A 935 35.42 -36.76 -6.76
N THR A 936 35.44 -35.54 -6.20
CA THR A 936 34.31 -34.97 -5.44
C THR A 936 34.14 -33.49 -5.75
N THR A 937 32.91 -33.02 -5.90
CA THR A 937 32.57 -31.61 -6.16
C THR A 937 32.12 -30.84 -4.92
N THR A 938 32.07 -31.50 -3.77
CA THR A 938 31.70 -30.85 -2.49
C THR A 938 32.85 -29.98 -2.00
N GLY A 939 32.62 -28.66 -1.89
CA GLY A 939 33.62 -27.70 -1.41
C GLY A 939 34.71 -27.32 -2.43
N MET A 940 34.63 -27.82 -3.68
CA MET A 940 35.55 -27.47 -4.75
C MET A 940 35.09 -26.21 -5.49
N GLU A 941 36.01 -25.28 -5.76
CA GLU A 941 35.71 -24.07 -6.54
C GLU A 941 35.22 -24.44 -7.96
N PRO A 942 34.11 -23.84 -8.44
CA PRO A 942 33.65 -24.02 -9.82
C PRO A 942 34.74 -23.64 -10.83
N GLY A 943 34.94 -24.50 -11.83
CA GLY A 943 36.07 -24.37 -12.76
C GLY A 943 35.86 -25.11 -14.07
N ARG A 944 36.46 -24.60 -15.15
CA ARG A 944 36.38 -25.13 -16.51
C ARG A 944 37.71 -25.80 -16.89
N GLY A 945 37.66 -26.83 -17.73
CA GLY A 945 38.87 -27.50 -18.25
C GLY A 945 39.67 -28.26 -17.19
N LEU A 946 39.00 -28.85 -16.20
CA LEU A 946 39.61 -29.68 -15.15
C LEU A 946 40.07 -31.03 -15.72
N SER A 947 41.09 -31.64 -15.12
CA SER A 947 41.54 -32.98 -15.54
C SER A 947 40.72 -34.09 -14.88
N MET A 948 40.38 -35.11 -15.66
CA MET A 948 39.73 -36.34 -15.19
C MET A 948 40.56 -37.55 -15.62
N LYS A 949 40.69 -38.56 -14.74
CA LYS A 949 41.45 -39.78 -15.03
C LYS A 949 40.80 -40.61 -16.15
N SER A 950 41.59 -41.42 -16.85
CA SER A 950 41.17 -42.20 -18.02
C SER A 950 40.01 -43.15 -17.74
N GLU A 951 39.93 -43.71 -16.52
CA GLU A 951 38.88 -44.64 -16.12
C GLU A 951 37.46 -44.00 -16.18
N GLY A 952 37.37 -42.68 -15.94
CA GLY A 952 36.11 -41.94 -16.10
C GLY A 952 35.70 -41.78 -17.55
N TRP A 953 36.67 -41.55 -18.45
CA TRP A 953 36.45 -41.45 -19.89
C TRP A 953 36.07 -42.80 -20.51
N ASP A 954 36.69 -43.90 -20.04
CA ASP A 954 36.34 -45.25 -20.49
C ASP A 954 34.89 -45.62 -20.16
N LEU A 955 34.39 -45.17 -19.00
CA LEU A 955 32.99 -45.36 -18.60
C LEU A 955 32.02 -44.55 -19.48
N LEU A 956 32.36 -43.30 -19.81
CA LEU A 956 31.59 -42.46 -20.75
C LEU A 956 31.53 -43.07 -22.15
N ASN A 957 32.68 -43.49 -22.69
CA ASN A 957 32.78 -44.12 -24.01
C ASN A 957 31.97 -45.41 -24.09
N THR A 958 31.99 -46.22 -23.01
CA THR A 958 31.19 -47.45 -22.92
C THR A 958 29.69 -47.15 -22.92
N TRP A 959 29.26 -46.10 -22.23
CA TRP A 959 27.86 -45.65 -22.23
C TRP A 959 27.42 -45.18 -23.62
N GLU A 960 28.23 -44.36 -24.29
CA GLU A 960 27.96 -43.83 -25.62
C GLU A 960 27.83 -44.95 -26.67
N MET A 961 28.66 -45.99 -26.58
CA MET A 961 28.63 -47.14 -27.50
C MET A 961 27.45 -48.09 -27.30
N LYS A 962 26.88 -48.18 -26.08
CA LYS A 962 25.91 -49.24 -25.75
C LYS A 962 24.44 -48.82 -25.74
N GLN A 963 24.11 -47.52 -25.64
CA GLN A 963 22.73 -47.02 -25.44
C GLN A 963 21.92 -47.84 -24.41
N GLU A 964 22.56 -48.46 -23.42
CA GLU A 964 21.88 -49.33 -22.46
C GLU A 964 21.11 -48.50 -21.42
N SER A 965 19.94 -49.01 -21.03
CA SER A 965 19.00 -48.37 -20.10
C SER A 965 19.56 -48.35 -18.67
N TRP A 966 20.34 -47.33 -18.35
CA TRP A 966 20.60 -46.90 -16.97
C TRP A 966 19.41 -46.09 -16.43
N THR A 967 18.21 -46.69 -16.41
CA THR A 967 17.02 -46.14 -15.71
C THR A 967 17.07 -46.44 -14.22
#